data_AF-A0A7Z9G5M9-F1
#
_entry.id   AF-A0A7Z9G5M9-F1
#
_cell.length_a   1.000
_cell.length_b   1.000
_cell.length_c   1.000
_cell.angle_alpha   90.00
_cell.angle_beta   90.00
_cell.angle_gamma   90.00
#
_symmetry.space_group_name_H-M   'P 1'
#
loop_
_entity.id
_entity.type
_entity.pdbx_description
1 polymer ?
#
loop_
_entity_poly.entity_id
_entity_poly.type
_entity_poly.pdbx_seq_one_letter_code
_entity_poly.pdbx_strand_id
1 'polypeptide(L)'
;MTWRKHVPGPQTVCFSDPIMRVSLSRWPSRLETLYWPVIWSRKLVWRFFLISVFLLEPLAGSGFTNRSNFMKILLSIAMLLSATSVQAADLNGRLSGQYRAWGAATVQALSSRDLSVPPLATSQVDSSGGFSLKLPDSVNSVYLVLAPVGPISTPQFLQELPISVASANPLILPVRGPPVQRQMRHSMTGPPAWLVSLLLLLFVGLVFWRTRLALIRRLLKQQGRDHWIPQLFAVNGGTLVLSLIVALCGGLLFYGIVLLDEPMDLLEHTYFQEAFTGTNPIAILFSPVVAERAHAPGYALLLWAMHYLSHSEIWLRMPAFLSALLAAVVLFRFAAQATGRISVGWLAALLGTLAPLTMRYGRDVTPYSLVGLLCAASTWFLYSALTTGEARAWKRYAITSVLAFFMHYFTLFLLLGHLVAILWIWWRSQRGPFWTERLHQAIGYFAAMAVLPALWGGQIIRAFIISEQDNIVTQAVYLPDTGFWTYLLEHLRVVVGLPPEMSWALWPLLALIAVGYLLLLRDHPVLGRLLLIPFILLLGLLVFVYTLHMEAFGGRIYFGWRWLRPYVLCTAIPAAYAMLRPLVPIRRLLVVSLGILMLTGVTWAGVQSALTRGRPAQVTAAKTIISQIEDYDVVAVLPAAFYTPGFGYYFHDRAERYVHSGPLTWEYVPKPEGGHAQVFGPMRNFGLPLESLAGHVDMQ
;
A
#
# COMPACT_ATOMS: atom_id res chain seq x y z
N MET A 1 -54.03 34.79 35.92
CA MET A 1 -53.27 33.91 36.84
C MET A 1 -52.08 33.36 36.08
N THR A 2 -50.90 33.93 36.34
CA THR A 2 -49.62 33.61 35.71
C THR A 2 -48.79 32.80 36.69
N TRP A 3 -48.37 31.59 36.29
CA TRP A 3 -47.43 30.77 37.05
C TRP A 3 -46.04 30.84 36.42
N ARG A 4 -45.13 31.55 37.10
CA ARG A 4 -43.68 31.53 36.84
C ARG A 4 -43.09 30.25 37.43
N LYS A 5 -42.34 29.50 36.64
CA LYS A 5 -41.41 28.46 37.13
C LYS A 5 -39.98 28.96 36.89
N HIS A 6 -39.23 29.16 37.97
CA HIS A 6 -37.82 29.52 37.94
C HIS A 6 -36.98 28.33 37.43
N VAL A 7 -36.14 28.57 36.43
CA VAL A 7 -35.03 27.71 36.03
C VAL A 7 -33.74 28.41 36.48
N PRO A 8 -32.84 27.76 37.25
CA PRO A 8 -31.54 28.35 37.56
C PRO A 8 -30.61 28.24 36.35
N GLY A 9 -29.95 29.36 36.00
CA GLY A 9 -28.97 29.44 34.93
C GLY A 9 -27.65 28.70 35.26
N PRO A 10 -26.81 28.43 34.23
CA PRO A 10 -25.57 27.68 34.40
C PRO A 10 -24.51 28.51 35.13
N GLN A 11 -24.00 27.96 36.24
CA GLN A 11 -22.83 28.49 36.93
C GLN A 11 -21.59 28.33 36.05
N THR A 12 -20.98 29.47 35.71
CA THR A 12 -19.66 29.56 35.07
C THR A 12 -18.60 29.38 36.16
N VAL A 13 -17.95 28.22 36.20
CA VAL A 13 -16.77 28.00 37.03
C VAL A 13 -15.54 28.48 36.27
N CYS A 14 -15.01 29.63 36.67
CA CYS A 14 -13.69 30.10 36.27
C CYS A 14 -12.62 29.27 37.00
N PHE A 15 -11.77 28.57 36.26
CA PHE A 15 -10.47 28.12 36.79
C PHE A 15 -9.39 29.04 36.24
N SER A 16 -8.82 29.83 37.15
CA SER A 16 -7.59 30.58 37.00
C SER A 16 -6.40 29.64 36.78
N ASP A 17 -5.47 30.08 35.93
CA ASP A 17 -4.16 29.49 35.67
C ASP A 17 -3.41 28.99 36.91
N PRO A 18 -2.49 28.03 36.70
CA PRO A 18 -1.12 28.34 37.10
C PRO A 18 -0.14 28.20 35.93
N ILE A 19 0.47 29.35 35.63
CA ILE A 19 1.68 29.52 34.83
C ILE A 19 2.77 28.58 35.35
N MET A 20 3.21 27.63 34.52
CA MET A 20 4.39 26.82 34.77
C MET A 20 5.60 27.45 34.05
N ARG A 21 6.48 28.10 34.81
CA ARG A 21 7.81 28.54 34.34
C ARG A 21 8.66 27.32 33.97
N VAL A 22 9.06 27.23 32.70
CA VAL A 22 10.05 26.25 32.25
C VAL A 22 11.46 26.83 32.43
N SER A 23 12.22 26.27 33.37
CA SER A 23 13.67 26.52 33.53
C SER A 23 14.44 25.69 32.50
N LEU A 24 15.09 26.36 31.54
CA LEU A 24 16.08 25.78 30.64
C LEU A 24 17.42 25.64 31.37
N SER A 25 17.60 24.57 32.13
CA SER A 25 18.95 24.13 32.50
C SER A 25 18.98 22.60 32.69
N ARG A 26 19.94 21.96 32.01
CA ARG A 26 20.26 20.52 31.96
C ARG A 26 19.55 19.70 30.87
N TRP A 27 20.13 19.76 29.68
CA TRP A 27 20.11 18.67 28.69
C TRP A 27 20.78 17.42 29.28
N PRO A 28 20.16 16.21 29.24
CA PRO A 28 20.85 14.97 29.55
C PRO A 28 21.61 14.45 28.32
N SER A 29 22.90 14.21 28.48
CA SER A 29 23.86 13.69 27.50
C SER A 29 23.72 12.18 27.19
N ARG A 30 22.51 11.62 27.18
CA ARG A 30 22.30 10.19 26.86
C ARG A 30 21.13 10.00 25.89
N LEU A 31 21.44 10.07 24.60
CA LEU A 31 20.58 9.68 23.48
C LEU A 31 20.80 8.21 23.05
N GLU A 32 21.39 7.37 23.90
CA GLU A 32 21.76 5.98 23.55
C GLU A 32 20.68 4.92 23.84
N THR A 33 19.53 5.28 24.42
CA THR A 33 18.47 4.31 24.80
C THR A 33 17.17 4.46 23.99
N LEU A 34 17.26 4.85 22.72
CA LEU A 34 16.19 4.58 21.75
C LEU A 34 16.32 3.11 21.30
N TYR A 35 15.73 2.23 22.12
CA TYR A 35 15.54 0.82 21.83
C TYR A 35 14.92 0.66 20.43
N TRP A 36 15.65 -0.03 19.55
CA TRP A 36 15.35 -0.32 18.14
C TRP A 36 15.18 -1.85 17.97
N PRO A 37 14.21 -2.54 18.62
CA PRO A 37 14.31 -3.99 18.67
C PRO A 37 13.73 -4.64 17.41
N VAL A 38 14.52 -5.58 16.88
CA VAL A 38 14.13 -6.80 16.17
C VAL A 38 13.89 -6.72 14.66
N ILE A 39 13.16 -5.75 14.10
CA ILE A 39 12.65 -5.94 12.71
C ILE A 39 13.59 -5.43 11.62
N TRP A 40 14.46 -4.48 11.95
CA TRP A 40 15.58 -4.08 11.09
C TRP A 40 16.88 -4.59 11.68
N SER A 41 17.01 -5.91 11.87
CA SER A 41 18.37 -6.43 12.05
C SER A 41 19.16 -5.95 10.82
N ARG A 42 20.20 -5.14 11.02
CA ARG A 42 21.09 -4.69 9.94
C ARG A 42 21.48 -5.88 9.05
N LYS A 43 21.57 -7.07 9.63
CA LYS A 43 21.79 -8.34 8.97
C LYS A 43 20.75 -8.67 7.89
N LEU A 44 19.44 -8.52 8.10
CA LEU A 44 18.42 -8.92 7.11
C LEU A 44 18.46 -8.06 5.84
N VAL A 45 18.57 -6.73 5.99
CA VAL A 45 18.66 -5.79 4.86
C VAL A 45 19.98 -5.92 4.11
N TRP A 46 21.10 -6.07 4.83
CA TRP A 46 22.40 -6.31 4.19
C TRP A 46 22.43 -7.66 3.49
N ARG A 47 21.83 -8.71 4.06
CA ARG A 47 21.67 -10.04 3.42
C ARG A 47 20.83 -9.92 2.14
N PHE A 48 19.74 -9.16 2.16
CA PHE A 48 18.86 -8.95 1.00
C PHE A 48 19.56 -8.18 -0.15
N PHE A 49 20.23 -7.08 0.19
CA PHE A 49 21.00 -6.29 -0.77
C PHE A 49 22.11 -7.14 -1.41
N LEU A 50 22.83 -7.92 -0.61
CA LEU A 50 23.87 -8.81 -1.11
C LEU A 50 23.31 -9.91 -2.02
N ILE A 51 22.22 -10.61 -1.64
CA ILE A 51 21.61 -11.66 -2.48
C ILE A 51 21.15 -11.08 -3.83
N SER A 52 20.52 -9.90 -3.82
CA SER A 52 20.06 -9.24 -5.05
C SER A 52 21.21 -8.82 -5.96
N VAL A 53 22.31 -8.35 -5.38
CA VAL A 53 23.55 -8.00 -6.11
C VAL A 53 24.26 -9.25 -6.65
N PHE A 54 24.31 -10.33 -5.87
CA PHE A 54 24.93 -11.60 -6.29
C PHE A 54 24.12 -12.36 -7.35
N LEU A 55 22.79 -12.22 -7.39
CA LEU A 55 21.96 -12.76 -8.48
C LEU A 55 22.15 -12.04 -9.82
N LEU A 56 22.72 -10.83 -9.82
CA LEU A 56 23.06 -10.11 -11.06
C LEU A 56 24.40 -10.54 -11.66
N GLU A 57 25.28 -11.17 -10.88
CA GLU A 57 26.62 -11.60 -11.30
C GLU A 57 26.61 -12.73 -12.36
N PRO A 58 25.74 -13.76 -12.30
CA PRO A 58 25.59 -14.77 -13.36
C PRO A 58 25.27 -14.21 -14.75
N LEU A 59 24.58 -13.07 -14.80
CA LEU A 59 24.21 -12.40 -16.06
C LEU A 59 25.35 -11.53 -16.61
N ALA A 60 26.43 -11.33 -15.84
CA ALA A 60 27.61 -10.57 -16.23
C ALA A 60 28.64 -11.38 -17.04
N GLY A 61 28.42 -12.69 -17.25
CA GLY A 61 29.24 -13.52 -18.14
C GLY A 61 30.59 -13.97 -17.56
N SER A 62 30.83 -13.78 -16.26
CA SER A 62 31.97 -14.37 -15.55
C SER A 62 31.64 -15.82 -15.17
N GLY A 63 32.44 -16.77 -15.68
CA GLY A 63 32.21 -18.21 -15.57
C GLY A 63 31.97 -18.74 -14.15
N PHE A 64 31.05 -19.68 -14.07
CA PHE A 64 30.53 -20.34 -12.86
C PHE A 64 31.48 -21.41 -12.28
N THR A 65 32.79 -21.15 -12.18
CA THR A 65 33.75 -22.23 -11.83
C THR A 65 34.08 -22.37 -10.35
N ASN A 66 33.73 -21.40 -9.48
CA ASN A 66 34.18 -21.47 -8.09
C ASN A 66 33.13 -22.09 -7.14
N ARG A 67 33.20 -23.42 -6.97
CA ARG A 67 32.44 -24.24 -6.00
C ARG A 67 32.44 -23.69 -4.56
N SER A 68 33.42 -22.87 -4.18
CA SER A 68 33.55 -22.37 -2.80
C SER A 68 32.47 -21.37 -2.39
N ASN A 69 31.91 -20.60 -3.33
CA ASN A 69 30.87 -19.61 -3.00
C ASN A 69 29.51 -20.27 -2.75
N PHE A 70 29.21 -21.37 -3.46
CA PHE A 70 28.00 -22.16 -3.24
C PHE A 70 28.01 -22.85 -1.86
N MET A 71 29.16 -23.39 -1.45
CA MET A 71 29.29 -24.02 -0.13
C MET A 71 29.17 -23.05 1.04
N LYS A 72 29.62 -21.79 0.90
CA LYS A 72 29.46 -20.76 1.95
C LYS A 72 28.00 -20.36 2.17
N ILE A 73 27.18 -20.41 1.11
CA ILE A 73 25.73 -20.15 1.18
C ILE A 73 25.02 -21.29 1.93
N LEU A 74 25.34 -22.54 1.59
CA LEU A 74 24.81 -23.73 2.28
C LEU A 74 25.20 -23.78 3.77
N LEU A 75 26.45 -23.45 4.11
CA LEU A 75 26.91 -23.42 5.50
C LEU A 75 26.22 -22.34 6.34
N SER A 76 25.91 -21.20 5.73
CA SER A 76 25.18 -20.10 6.39
C SER A 76 23.72 -20.45 6.67
N ILE A 77 23.11 -21.30 5.82
CA ILE A 77 21.75 -21.83 6.02
C ILE A 77 21.75 -22.93 7.09
N ALA A 78 22.78 -23.78 7.15
CA ALA A 78 22.89 -24.84 8.15
C ALA A 78 23.09 -24.31 9.58
N MET A 79 23.83 -23.20 9.76
CA MET A 79 23.97 -22.53 11.06
C MET A 79 22.71 -21.76 11.52
N LEU A 80 21.73 -21.58 10.64
CA LEU A 80 20.45 -20.94 10.96
C LEU A 80 19.43 -21.90 11.59
N LEU A 81 19.70 -23.22 11.59
CA LEU A 81 18.71 -24.26 11.94
C LEU A 81 18.99 -25.03 13.25
N SER A 82 19.97 -24.64 14.06
CA SER A 82 20.21 -25.29 15.36
C SER A 82 19.37 -24.64 16.47
N ALA A 83 18.20 -25.22 16.76
CA ALA A 83 17.43 -24.88 17.96
C ALA A 83 17.81 -25.82 19.11
N THR A 84 18.20 -25.25 20.25
CA THR A 84 18.38 -25.98 21.51
C THR A 84 17.03 -26.09 22.22
N SER A 85 16.62 -27.31 22.60
CA SER A 85 15.47 -27.51 23.47
C SER A 85 15.78 -27.01 24.89
N VAL A 86 14.82 -26.30 25.48
CA VAL A 86 14.87 -25.83 26.87
C VAL A 86 13.71 -26.49 27.60
N GLN A 87 13.95 -27.07 28.78
CA GLN A 87 12.89 -27.64 29.63
C GLN A 87 11.99 -26.51 30.13
N ALA A 88 10.68 -26.75 30.12
CA ALA A 88 9.70 -25.77 30.56
C ALA A 88 9.87 -25.48 32.06
N ALA A 89 10.07 -24.20 32.37
CA ALA A 89 10.04 -23.67 33.72
C ALA A 89 8.76 -22.84 33.90
N ASP A 90 8.24 -22.78 35.13
CA ASP A 90 7.14 -21.88 35.49
C ASP A 90 7.50 -20.44 35.06
N LEU A 91 6.63 -19.84 34.26
CA LEU A 91 6.85 -18.49 33.73
C LEU A 91 6.36 -17.48 34.76
N ASN A 92 7.32 -16.90 35.49
CA ASN A 92 7.07 -15.89 36.52
C ASN A 92 7.37 -14.49 35.98
N GLY A 93 6.44 -13.55 36.16
CA GLY A 93 6.60 -12.18 35.70
C GLY A 93 5.94 -11.15 36.60
N ARG A 94 6.20 -9.88 36.30
CA ARG A 94 5.63 -8.73 37.00
C ARG A 94 5.23 -7.65 35.98
N LEU A 95 4.01 -7.14 36.09
CA LEU A 95 3.54 -5.99 35.33
C LEU A 95 4.14 -4.71 35.92
N SER A 96 4.85 -3.92 35.11
CA SER A 96 5.31 -2.58 35.49
C SER A 96 4.42 -1.52 34.86
N GLY A 97 3.70 -0.71 35.66
CA GLY A 97 2.83 0.37 35.15
C GLY A 97 1.57 0.58 35.99
N GLN A 98 0.63 1.40 35.49
CA GLN A 98 -0.65 1.70 36.14
C GLN A 98 -1.71 0.62 35.91
N TYR A 99 -1.38 -0.67 36.09
CA TYR A 99 -2.36 -1.76 35.96
C TYR A 99 -3.41 -1.75 37.08
N ARG A 100 -3.10 -1.11 38.22
CA ARG A 100 -4.02 -1.00 39.38
C ARG A 100 -5.33 -0.29 39.05
N ALA A 101 -5.39 0.50 37.98
CA ALA A 101 -6.61 1.16 37.54
C ALA A 101 -7.60 0.19 36.86
N TRP A 102 -7.18 -1.02 36.49
CA TRP A 102 -7.99 -1.98 35.73
C TRP A 102 -8.72 -3.01 36.59
N GLY A 103 -8.62 -2.93 37.91
CA GLY A 103 -9.18 -3.93 38.82
C GLY A 103 -8.40 -5.26 38.78
N ALA A 104 -9.09 -6.37 39.05
CA ALA A 104 -8.51 -7.70 38.89
C ALA A 104 -8.20 -7.94 37.41
N ALA A 105 -6.99 -8.42 37.11
CA ALA A 105 -6.56 -8.73 35.74
C ALA A 105 -5.98 -10.15 35.70
N THR A 106 -6.11 -10.80 34.55
CA THR A 106 -5.50 -12.10 34.28
C THR A 106 -4.45 -11.98 33.20
N VAL A 107 -3.33 -12.68 33.37
CA VAL A 107 -2.40 -12.98 32.28
C VAL A 107 -2.76 -14.36 31.74
N GLN A 108 -3.00 -14.44 30.45
CA GLN A 108 -3.29 -15.68 29.73
C GLN A 108 -2.09 -15.99 28.82
N ALA A 109 -1.58 -17.22 28.88
CA ALA A 109 -0.64 -17.74 27.90
C ALA A 109 -1.42 -18.45 26.79
N LEU A 110 -1.26 -18.01 25.55
CA LEU A 110 -1.87 -18.64 24.38
C LEU A 110 -0.81 -19.35 23.54
N SER A 111 -1.18 -20.49 22.95
CA SER A 111 -0.35 -21.19 21.95
C SER A 111 -0.36 -20.49 20.59
N SER A 112 -1.37 -19.66 20.34
CA SER A 112 -1.54 -18.91 19.10
C SER A 112 -2.11 -17.51 19.39
N ARG A 113 -2.04 -16.60 18.41
CA ARG A 113 -2.69 -15.28 18.49
C ARG A 113 -4.21 -15.35 18.29
N ASP A 114 -4.74 -16.53 18.00
CA ASP A 114 -6.17 -16.75 17.80
C ASP A 114 -6.87 -16.85 19.16
N LEU A 115 -7.57 -15.78 19.53
CA LEU A 115 -8.27 -15.67 20.82
C LEU A 115 -9.44 -16.67 20.95
N SER A 116 -9.83 -17.36 19.87
CA SER A 116 -10.82 -18.43 19.94
C SER A 116 -10.24 -19.73 20.51
N VAL A 117 -8.91 -19.87 20.53
CA VAL A 117 -8.22 -21.02 21.13
C VAL A 117 -8.13 -20.81 22.64
N PRO A 118 -8.56 -21.78 23.48
CA PRO A 118 -8.44 -21.68 24.93
C PRO A 118 -6.99 -21.41 25.36
N PRO A 119 -6.78 -20.59 26.41
CA PRO A 119 -5.44 -20.33 26.93
C PRO A 119 -4.78 -21.62 27.43
N LEU A 120 -3.49 -21.78 27.14
CA LEU A 120 -2.64 -22.85 27.68
C LEU A 120 -2.53 -22.77 29.20
N ALA A 121 -2.48 -21.55 29.73
CA ALA A 121 -2.45 -21.27 31.15
C ALA A 121 -3.02 -19.88 31.43
N THR A 122 -3.64 -19.72 32.60
CA THR A 122 -4.16 -18.43 33.05
C THR A 122 -3.71 -18.19 34.49
N SER A 123 -3.29 -16.97 34.79
CA SER A 123 -2.85 -16.56 36.12
C SER A 123 -3.48 -15.23 36.50
N GLN A 124 -4.01 -15.13 37.72
CA GLN A 124 -4.45 -13.86 38.27
C GLN A 124 -3.23 -12.99 38.58
N VAL A 125 -3.32 -11.71 38.21
CA VAL A 125 -2.31 -10.71 38.57
C VAL A 125 -2.52 -10.32 40.02
N ASP A 126 -1.50 -10.51 40.85
CA ASP A 126 -1.56 -10.11 42.26
C ASP A 126 -1.50 -8.58 42.44
N SER A 127 -1.73 -8.11 43.67
CA SER A 127 -1.72 -6.67 43.99
C SER A 127 -0.35 -5.98 43.77
N SER A 128 0.73 -6.76 43.73
CA SER A 128 2.09 -6.31 43.42
C SER A 128 2.40 -6.29 41.91
N GLY A 129 1.49 -6.83 41.10
CA GLY A 129 1.59 -6.96 39.64
C GLY A 129 2.20 -8.27 39.21
N GLY A 130 2.49 -9.17 40.15
CA GLY A 130 3.09 -10.48 39.91
C GLY A 130 2.10 -11.46 39.29
N PHE A 131 2.61 -12.38 38.47
CA PHE A 131 1.84 -13.50 37.93
C PHE A 131 2.76 -14.71 37.75
N SER A 132 2.17 -15.92 37.77
CA SER A 132 2.88 -17.19 37.59
C SER A 132 2.06 -18.12 36.70
N LEU A 133 2.63 -18.52 35.56
CA LEU A 133 1.98 -19.37 34.57
C LEU A 133 2.70 -20.72 34.47
N LYS A 134 1.95 -21.81 34.68
CA LYS A 134 2.44 -23.17 34.45
C LYS A 134 2.19 -23.57 33.01
N LEU A 135 3.23 -23.59 32.19
CA LEU A 135 3.13 -23.93 30.77
C LEU A 135 3.33 -25.44 30.55
N PRO A 136 2.66 -26.07 29.58
CA PRO A 136 2.95 -27.46 29.21
C PRO A 136 4.37 -27.62 28.64
N ASP A 137 5.03 -28.73 28.96
CA ASP A 137 6.41 -29.05 28.54
C ASP A 137 6.61 -29.09 27.01
N SER A 138 5.52 -29.25 26.25
CA SER A 138 5.53 -29.39 24.79
C SER A 138 5.53 -28.05 24.03
N VAL A 139 5.45 -26.92 24.73
CA VAL A 139 5.29 -25.61 24.09
C VAL A 139 6.65 -24.92 23.95
N ASN A 140 6.96 -24.42 22.75
CA ASN A 140 8.24 -23.74 22.44
C ASN A 140 8.15 -22.20 22.47
N SER A 141 6.95 -21.63 22.33
CA SER A 141 6.67 -20.20 22.42
C SER A 141 5.25 -19.97 22.93
N VAL A 142 5.04 -18.86 23.65
CA VAL A 142 3.71 -18.46 24.14
C VAL A 142 3.45 -16.98 23.88
N TYR A 143 2.18 -16.65 23.68
CA TYR A 143 1.69 -15.28 23.65
C TYR A 143 1.09 -14.94 25.00
N LEU A 144 1.58 -13.88 25.64
CA LEU A 144 0.99 -13.39 26.88
C LEU A 144 -0.06 -12.33 26.57
N VAL A 145 -1.28 -12.58 27.03
CA VAL A 145 -2.42 -11.69 26.90
C VAL A 145 -2.85 -11.17 28.26
N LEU A 146 -2.93 -9.85 28.40
CA LEU A 146 -3.48 -9.23 29.61
C LEU A 146 -4.98 -8.97 29.39
N ALA A 147 -5.81 -9.71 30.11
CA ALA A 147 -7.27 -9.64 30.05
C ALA A 147 -7.82 -9.11 31.39
N PRO A 148 -8.56 -7.99 31.42
CA PRO A 148 -9.25 -7.54 32.63
C PRO A 148 -10.28 -8.57 33.08
N VAL A 149 -10.48 -8.72 34.39
CA VAL A 149 -11.53 -9.58 34.95
C VAL A 149 -12.83 -8.77 34.99
N GLY A 150 -13.61 -8.87 33.92
CA GLY A 150 -14.92 -8.24 33.81
C GLY A 150 -15.71 -8.74 32.60
N PRO A 151 -17.05 -8.67 32.62
CA PRO A 151 -17.91 -9.27 31.60
C PRO A 151 -17.80 -8.63 30.20
N ILE A 152 -17.16 -7.46 30.06
CA ILE A 152 -17.10 -6.71 28.79
C ILE A 152 -15.73 -6.00 28.64
N SER A 153 -14.64 -6.77 28.62
CA SER A 153 -13.32 -6.18 28.36
C SER A 153 -12.60 -6.89 27.23
N THR A 154 -12.29 -6.13 26.18
CA THR A 154 -11.37 -6.55 25.13
C THR A 154 -9.96 -6.71 25.70
N PRO A 155 -9.25 -7.81 25.40
CA PRO A 155 -7.87 -7.98 25.81
C PRO A 155 -7.02 -6.83 25.24
N GLN A 156 -6.21 -6.20 26.10
CA GLN A 156 -5.53 -4.93 25.75
C GLN A 156 -4.07 -5.07 25.35
N PHE A 157 -3.48 -6.25 25.54
CA PHE A 157 -2.05 -6.44 25.34
C PHE A 157 -1.75 -7.85 24.89
N LEU A 158 -0.97 -8.00 23.83
CA LEU A 158 -0.52 -9.30 23.32
C LEU A 158 0.98 -9.18 23.03
N GLN A 159 1.81 -9.90 23.79
CA GLN A 159 3.26 -9.94 23.57
C GLN A 159 3.70 -11.39 23.40
N GLU A 160 4.42 -11.66 22.30
CA GLU A 160 5.05 -12.95 22.05
C GLU A 160 6.38 -13.05 22.81
N LEU A 161 6.61 -14.19 23.47
CA LEU A 161 7.84 -14.44 24.20
C LEU A 161 8.41 -15.81 23.83
N PRO A 162 9.67 -15.86 23.34
CA PRO A 162 10.38 -17.13 23.25
C PRO A 162 10.69 -17.65 24.66
N ILE A 163 10.36 -18.91 24.92
CA ILE A 163 10.51 -19.54 26.25
C ILE A 163 11.97 -19.57 26.71
N SER A 164 12.93 -19.59 25.77
CA SER A 164 14.36 -19.54 26.07
C SER A 164 14.81 -18.27 26.79
N VAL A 165 14.03 -17.18 26.75
CA VAL A 165 14.34 -15.91 27.42
C VAL A 165 13.81 -15.87 28.86
N ALA A 166 12.87 -16.77 29.22
CA ALA A 166 12.10 -16.65 30.45
C ALA A 166 12.73 -17.33 31.69
N SER A 167 13.80 -18.11 31.55
CA SER A 167 14.27 -18.98 32.63
C SER A 167 15.22 -18.33 33.66
N ALA A 168 15.66 -17.09 33.47
CA ALA A 168 16.71 -16.50 34.32
C ALA A 168 16.31 -15.24 35.13
N ASN A 169 15.23 -14.54 34.78
CA ASN A 169 14.80 -13.33 35.49
C ASN A 169 13.28 -13.17 35.44
N PRO A 170 12.64 -12.61 36.49
CA PRO A 170 11.22 -12.28 36.44
C PRO A 170 10.95 -11.35 35.27
N LEU A 171 10.05 -11.77 34.39
CA LEU A 171 9.70 -11.03 33.20
C LEU A 171 8.99 -9.73 33.59
N ILE A 172 9.61 -8.58 33.36
CA ILE A 172 8.97 -7.28 33.58
C ILE A 172 8.19 -6.89 32.32
N LEU A 173 6.87 -6.99 32.39
CA LEU A 173 5.96 -6.61 31.32
C LEU A 173 5.51 -5.16 31.51
N PRO A 174 5.96 -4.20 30.69
CA PRO A 174 5.52 -2.82 30.80
C PRO A 174 4.05 -2.69 30.34
N VAL A 175 3.16 -2.43 31.28
CA VAL A 175 1.77 -2.02 30.99
C VAL A 175 1.82 -0.57 30.56
N ARG A 176 2.02 -0.37 29.26
CA ARG A 176 1.86 0.94 28.63
C ARG A 176 0.35 1.15 28.46
N GLY A 177 -0.19 2.23 29.04
CA GLY A 177 -1.53 2.69 28.67
C GLY A 177 -1.64 2.90 27.15
N PRO A 178 -2.85 2.99 26.58
CA PRO A 178 -3.11 2.97 25.15
C PRO A 178 -2.04 3.78 24.39
N PRO A 179 -1.16 3.13 23.59
CA PRO A 179 0.07 3.75 23.08
C PRO A 179 -0.18 5.03 22.26
N VAL A 180 -1.38 5.14 21.68
CA VAL A 180 -1.81 6.24 20.81
C VAL A 180 -1.81 7.59 21.53
N GLN A 181 -2.26 7.68 22.79
CA GLN A 181 -2.43 9.00 23.44
C GLN A 181 -1.13 9.64 23.96
N ARG A 182 -0.17 8.84 24.49
CA ARG A 182 1.09 9.38 25.02
C ARG A 182 2.08 9.75 23.91
N GLN A 183 2.13 8.97 22.84
CA GLN A 183 3.03 9.26 21.71
C GLN A 183 2.58 10.52 20.94
N MET A 184 1.28 10.82 20.92
CA MET A 184 0.74 12.07 20.37
C MET A 184 1.18 13.32 21.15
N ARG A 185 1.19 13.30 22.49
CA ARG A 185 1.54 14.49 23.30
C ARG A 185 3.03 14.87 23.21
N HIS A 186 3.95 13.91 23.19
CA HIS A 186 5.37 14.23 23.15
C HIS A 186 5.87 14.66 21.76
N SER A 187 5.20 14.22 20.69
CA SER A 187 5.60 14.53 19.31
C SER A 187 5.25 15.93 18.83
N MET A 188 4.41 16.68 19.57
CA MET A 188 3.97 18.04 19.21
C MET A 188 4.90 19.16 19.73
N THR A 189 6.00 18.83 20.40
CA THR A 189 6.88 19.82 21.07
C THR A 189 8.16 20.19 20.31
N GLY A 190 8.38 19.62 19.10
CA GLY A 190 9.43 20.07 18.19
C GLY A 190 9.07 21.38 17.47
N PRO A 191 10.05 22.09 16.86
CA PRO A 191 9.74 23.29 16.08
C PRO A 191 8.67 22.96 15.04
N PRO A 192 7.64 23.81 14.87
CA PRO A 192 6.45 23.44 14.14
C PRO A 192 6.78 23.08 12.69
N ALA A 193 6.59 21.81 12.33
CA ALA A 193 6.75 21.30 10.96
C ALA A 193 5.94 22.12 9.92
N TRP A 194 4.90 22.83 10.36
CA TRP A 194 4.13 23.75 9.53
C TRP A 194 4.93 24.97 9.05
N LEU A 195 5.90 25.48 9.82
CA LEU A 195 6.68 26.67 9.45
C LEU A 195 7.67 26.37 8.32
N VAL A 196 8.37 25.22 8.41
CA VAL A 196 9.26 24.73 7.34
C VAL A 196 8.45 24.40 6.08
N SER A 197 7.26 23.82 6.24
CA SER A 197 6.35 23.49 5.13
C SER A 197 5.76 24.73 4.45
N LEU A 198 5.43 25.79 5.20
CA LEU A 198 4.95 27.06 4.67
C LEU A 198 6.02 27.75 3.81
N LEU A 199 7.28 27.76 4.28
CA LEU A 199 8.41 28.32 3.53
C LEU A 199 8.68 27.53 2.24
N LEU A 200 8.53 26.21 2.26
CA LEU A 200 8.66 25.35 1.08
C LEU A 200 7.51 25.54 0.09
N LEU A 201 6.26 25.69 0.56
CA LEU A 201 5.11 25.94 -0.31
C LEU A 201 5.18 27.32 -0.97
N LEU A 202 5.64 28.34 -0.24
CA LEU A 202 5.90 29.67 -0.82
C LEU A 202 7.02 29.60 -1.88
N PHE A 203 8.08 28.83 -1.64
CA PHE A 203 9.15 28.62 -2.61
C PHE A 203 8.67 27.88 -3.88
N VAL A 204 7.94 26.77 -3.73
CA VAL A 204 7.37 26.01 -4.84
C VAL A 204 6.34 26.84 -5.60
N GLY A 205 5.47 27.58 -4.91
CA GLY A 205 4.49 28.50 -5.49
C GLY A 205 5.15 29.60 -6.31
N LEU A 206 6.22 30.24 -5.79
CA LEU A 206 6.97 31.28 -6.51
C LEU A 206 7.67 30.73 -7.76
N VAL A 207 8.29 29.55 -7.66
CA VAL A 207 8.97 28.89 -8.80
C VAL A 207 7.95 28.46 -9.86
N PHE A 208 6.80 27.93 -9.45
CA PHE A 208 5.73 27.51 -10.35
C PHE A 208 5.06 28.71 -11.03
N TRP A 209 4.81 29.81 -10.30
CA TRP A 209 4.25 31.05 -10.86
C TRP A 209 5.18 31.71 -11.87
N ARG A 210 6.48 31.83 -11.56
CA ARG A 210 7.50 32.37 -12.50
C ARG A 210 7.64 31.51 -13.75
N THR A 211 7.64 30.19 -13.62
CA THR A 211 7.77 29.28 -14.78
C THR A 211 6.50 29.20 -15.61
N ARG A 212 5.31 29.32 -15.01
CA ARG A 212 4.02 29.34 -15.73
C ARG A 212 3.83 30.63 -16.53
N LEU A 213 4.19 31.79 -15.97
CA LEU A 213 4.15 33.06 -16.72
C LEU A 213 5.19 33.10 -17.85
N ALA A 214 6.38 32.53 -17.64
CA ALA A 214 7.39 32.42 -18.70
C ALA A 214 6.94 31.42 -19.80
N LEU A 215 6.28 30.33 -19.44
CA LEU A 215 5.75 29.33 -20.37
C LEU A 215 4.56 29.89 -21.16
N ILE A 216 3.61 30.55 -20.50
CA ILE A 216 2.46 31.19 -21.16
C ILE A 216 2.96 32.29 -22.10
N ARG A 217 3.92 33.13 -21.69
CA ARG A 217 4.54 34.13 -22.58
C ARG A 217 5.28 33.50 -23.77
N ARG A 218 5.94 32.34 -23.59
CA ARG A 218 6.59 31.61 -24.70
C ARG A 218 5.58 30.92 -25.63
N LEU A 219 4.51 30.35 -25.09
CA LEU A 219 3.44 29.72 -25.86
C LEU A 219 2.64 30.74 -26.66
N LEU A 220 2.38 31.92 -26.08
CA LEU A 220 1.76 33.04 -26.78
C LEU A 220 2.71 33.66 -27.83
N LYS A 221 4.03 33.67 -27.60
CA LYS A 221 5.01 34.09 -28.63
C LYS A 221 5.25 33.04 -29.72
N GLN A 222 4.96 31.76 -29.47
CA GLN A 222 5.15 30.67 -30.44
C GLN A 222 3.90 30.40 -31.30
N GLN A 223 2.83 31.17 -31.17
CA GLN A 223 1.65 31.09 -32.05
C GLN A 223 1.92 31.46 -33.53
N GLY A 224 3.16 31.73 -33.93
CA GLY A 224 3.61 31.82 -35.33
C GLY A 224 4.38 30.60 -35.86
N ARG A 225 4.47 29.50 -35.10
CA ARG A 225 5.03 28.23 -35.60
C ARG A 225 4.11 27.07 -35.23
N ASP A 226 3.26 26.77 -36.19
CA ASP A 226 2.36 25.62 -36.26
C ASP A 226 3.08 24.27 -35.98
N HIS A 227 2.28 23.25 -35.58
CA HIS A 227 2.42 21.79 -35.88
C HIS A 227 2.38 20.78 -34.71
N TRP A 228 2.47 21.14 -33.42
CA TRP A 228 2.66 20.11 -32.37
C TRP A 228 1.40 19.38 -31.88
N ILE A 229 0.20 19.96 -32.01
CA ILE A 229 -1.06 19.31 -31.59
C ILE A 229 -1.71 18.48 -32.73
N PRO A 230 -1.73 18.93 -34.00
CA PRO A 230 -2.34 18.15 -35.08
C PRO A 230 -1.61 16.84 -35.42
N GLN A 231 -0.29 16.73 -35.16
CA GLN A 231 0.45 15.49 -35.39
C GLN A 231 0.14 14.37 -34.37
N LEU A 232 -0.47 14.69 -33.23
CA LEU A 232 -0.91 13.66 -32.27
C LEU A 232 -2.07 12.82 -32.82
N PHE A 233 -2.82 13.36 -33.79
CA PHE A 233 -4.04 12.76 -34.35
C PHE A 233 -4.08 12.71 -35.88
N ALA A 234 -2.98 13.06 -36.58
CA ALA A 234 -2.89 12.89 -38.02
C ALA A 234 -3.22 11.42 -38.36
N VAL A 235 -4.28 11.25 -39.15
CA VAL A 235 -4.97 9.97 -39.42
C VAL A 235 -4.08 9.06 -40.28
N ASN A 236 -3.04 8.51 -39.65
CA ASN A 236 -2.34 7.33 -40.11
C ASN A 236 -3.00 6.14 -39.41
N GLY A 237 -3.15 4.98 -40.06
CA GLY A 237 -3.91 3.82 -39.53
C GLY A 237 -3.61 3.40 -38.08
N GLY A 238 -2.47 3.82 -37.50
CA GLY A 238 -2.18 3.63 -36.09
C GLY A 238 -3.00 4.44 -35.08
N THR A 239 -3.57 5.59 -35.44
CA THR A 239 -4.47 6.33 -34.55
C THR A 239 -5.80 5.60 -34.40
N LEU A 240 -6.33 5.01 -35.47
CA LEU A 240 -7.56 4.23 -35.42
C LEU A 240 -7.43 3.02 -34.49
N VAL A 241 -6.37 2.21 -34.63
CA VAL A 241 -6.16 1.03 -33.77
C VAL A 241 -6.01 1.43 -32.31
N LEU A 242 -5.26 2.49 -32.00
CA LEU A 242 -5.13 2.97 -30.62
C LEU A 242 -6.47 3.47 -30.08
N SER A 243 -7.23 4.22 -30.87
CA SER A 243 -8.58 4.69 -30.49
C SER A 243 -9.51 3.52 -30.22
N LEU A 244 -9.46 2.45 -31.01
CA LEU A 244 -10.23 1.23 -30.76
C LEU A 244 -9.82 0.53 -29.46
N ILE A 245 -8.52 0.44 -29.16
CA ILE A 245 -8.03 -0.12 -27.88
C ILE A 245 -8.51 0.72 -26.70
N VAL A 246 -8.42 2.05 -26.79
CA VAL A 246 -8.88 2.98 -25.76
C VAL A 246 -10.40 2.92 -25.60
N ALA A 247 -11.16 2.85 -26.71
CA ALA A 247 -12.61 2.74 -26.69
C ALA A 247 -13.06 1.40 -26.08
N LEU A 248 -12.41 0.29 -26.43
CA LEU A 248 -12.67 -1.03 -25.82
C LEU A 248 -12.40 -1.00 -24.31
N CYS A 249 -11.24 -0.49 -23.91
CA CYS A 249 -10.88 -0.34 -22.50
C CYS A 249 -11.88 0.55 -21.75
N GLY A 250 -12.25 1.70 -22.34
CA GLY A 250 -13.22 2.63 -21.77
C GLY A 250 -14.61 2.03 -21.66
N GLY A 251 -15.07 1.31 -22.69
CA GLY A 251 -16.35 0.62 -22.69
C GLY A 251 -16.44 -0.43 -21.59
N LEU A 252 -15.41 -1.28 -21.44
CA LEU A 252 -15.35 -2.30 -20.38
C LEU A 252 -15.30 -1.68 -18.98
N LEU A 253 -14.47 -0.66 -18.77
CA LEU A 253 -14.38 0.02 -17.49
C LEU A 253 -15.69 0.75 -17.15
N PHE A 254 -16.29 1.45 -18.11
CA PHE A 254 -17.53 2.18 -17.94
C PHE A 254 -18.70 1.24 -17.66
N TYR A 255 -18.78 0.10 -18.38
CA TYR A 255 -19.73 -0.98 -18.08
C TYR A 255 -19.60 -1.40 -16.60
N GLY A 256 -18.37 -1.66 -16.15
CA GLY A 256 -18.12 -2.07 -14.78
C GLY A 256 -18.38 -0.99 -13.72
N ILE A 257 -18.36 0.30 -14.06
CA ILE A 257 -18.68 1.39 -13.13
C ILE A 257 -20.20 1.65 -13.09
N VAL A 258 -20.81 1.81 -14.26
CA VAL A 258 -22.19 2.30 -14.38
C VAL A 258 -23.22 1.19 -14.37
N LEU A 259 -22.98 0.10 -15.10
CA LEU A 259 -23.97 -0.96 -15.27
C LEU A 259 -23.89 -2.00 -14.16
N LEU A 260 -22.68 -2.28 -13.66
CA LEU A 260 -22.53 -3.20 -12.54
C LEU A 260 -22.89 -2.56 -11.18
N ASP A 261 -22.85 -1.23 -11.07
CA ASP A 261 -23.14 -0.49 -9.83
C ASP A 261 -22.38 -1.05 -8.63
N GLU A 262 -21.07 -1.26 -8.80
CA GLU A 262 -20.24 -1.87 -7.77
C GLU A 262 -20.11 -0.92 -6.56
N PRO A 263 -20.49 -1.35 -5.35
CA PRO A 263 -20.20 -0.60 -4.14
C PRO A 263 -18.69 -0.49 -3.96
N MET A 264 -18.24 0.58 -3.32
CA MET A 264 -16.83 0.73 -2.94
C MET A 264 -16.39 -0.46 -2.08
N ASP A 265 -15.23 -1.05 -2.39
CA ASP A 265 -14.53 -1.95 -1.48
C ASP A 265 -14.15 -1.20 -0.19
N LEU A 266 -13.92 -1.94 0.88
CA LEU A 266 -13.58 -1.39 2.18
C LEU A 266 -12.31 -0.53 2.11
N LEU A 267 -11.35 -0.93 1.28
CA LEU A 267 -10.17 -0.11 0.98
C LEU A 267 -10.54 1.20 0.27
N GLU A 268 -11.38 1.15 -0.77
CA GLU A 268 -11.82 2.36 -1.48
C GLU A 268 -12.47 3.35 -0.53
N HIS A 269 -13.30 2.83 0.38
CA HIS A 269 -13.94 3.63 1.40
C HIS A 269 -12.94 4.25 2.39
N THR A 270 -11.79 3.60 2.67
CA THR A 270 -10.73 4.24 3.49
C THR A 270 -10.11 5.47 2.81
N TYR A 271 -9.86 5.41 1.50
CA TYR A 271 -9.37 6.56 0.72
C TYR A 271 -10.41 7.68 0.63
N PHE A 272 -11.69 7.28 0.47
CA PHE A 272 -12.80 8.21 0.56
C PHE A 272 -12.79 8.95 1.90
N GLN A 273 -12.78 8.25 3.04
CA GLN A 273 -12.79 8.89 4.36
C GLN A 273 -11.62 9.86 4.56
N GLU A 274 -10.42 9.48 4.13
CA GLU A 274 -9.23 10.33 4.23
C GLU A 274 -9.43 11.68 3.55
N ALA A 275 -9.99 11.66 2.34
CA ALA A 275 -10.25 12.87 1.56
C ALA A 275 -11.30 13.80 2.21
N PHE A 276 -12.13 13.29 3.13
CA PHE A 276 -13.25 14.02 3.73
C PHE A 276 -12.98 14.41 5.19
N THR A 277 -11.84 13.99 5.75
CA THR A 277 -11.47 14.32 7.12
C THR A 277 -11.06 15.79 7.33
N GLY A 278 -10.66 16.50 6.26
CA GLY A 278 -10.14 17.86 6.33
C GLY A 278 -11.01 18.87 5.59
N THR A 279 -11.12 20.08 6.16
CA THR A 279 -11.83 21.21 5.53
C THR A 279 -11.05 21.88 4.39
N ASN A 280 -9.76 21.57 4.28
CA ASN A 280 -8.83 22.18 3.33
C ASN A 280 -7.69 21.19 3.00
N PRO A 281 -6.93 21.40 1.91
CA PRO A 281 -5.95 20.41 1.45
C PRO A 281 -4.77 20.25 2.41
N ILE A 282 -4.40 21.31 3.15
CA ILE A 282 -3.33 21.23 4.16
C ILE A 282 -3.79 20.34 5.32
N ALA A 283 -5.04 20.47 5.77
CA ALA A 283 -5.59 19.62 6.81
C ALA A 283 -5.58 18.13 6.42
N ILE A 284 -5.77 17.81 5.13
CA ILE A 284 -5.71 16.42 4.62
C ILE A 284 -4.28 15.90 4.64
N LEU A 285 -3.32 16.70 4.16
CA LEU A 285 -1.90 16.31 4.16
C LEU A 285 -1.42 15.88 5.55
N PHE A 286 -1.86 16.59 6.59
CA PHE A 286 -1.45 16.34 7.96
C PHE A 286 -2.53 15.65 8.81
N SER A 287 -3.56 15.07 8.16
CA SER A 287 -4.62 14.41 8.90
C SER A 287 -4.03 13.18 9.60
N PRO A 288 -4.42 12.91 10.86
CA PRO A 288 -4.02 11.69 11.55
C PRO A 288 -4.36 10.45 10.74
N VAL A 289 -5.49 10.44 10.02
CA VAL A 289 -5.92 9.31 9.20
C VAL A 289 -4.92 8.99 8.08
N VAL A 290 -4.46 10.00 7.33
CA VAL A 290 -3.46 9.80 6.27
C VAL A 290 -2.11 9.37 6.86
N ALA A 291 -1.74 9.92 8.03
CA ALA A 291 -0.49 9.58 8.71
C ALA A 291 -0.53 8.17 9.37
N GLU A 292 -1.69 7.73 9.82
CA GLU A 292 -1.90 6.45 10.53
C GLU A 292 -2.05 5.28 9.56
N ARG A 293 -2.79 5.46 8.46
CA ARG A 293 -3.10 4.38 7.50
C ARG A 293 -1.99 4.08 6.48
N ALA A 294 -0.82 4.68 6.66
CA ALA A 294 0.33 4.53 5.76
C ALA A 294 0.04 4.80 4.27
N HIS A 295 -1.01 5.56 3.97
CA HIS A 295 -1.30 6.00 2.62
C HIS A 295 -0.44 7.19 2.23
N ALA A 296 -0.15 7.29 0.94
CA ALA A 296 0.52 8.47 0.40
C ALA A 296 -0.51 9.58 0.20
N PRO A 297 -0.21 10.82 0.62
CA PRO A 297 -1.23 11.86 0.75
C PRO A 297 -1.75 12.38 -0.60
N GLY A 298 -1.01 12.13 -1.69
CA GLY A 298 -1.32 12.68 -3.01
C GLY A 298 -2.67 12.22 -3.55
N TYR A 299 -3.08 10.98 -3.25
CA TYR A 299 -4.36 10.46 -3.75
C TYR A 299 -5.55 10.98 -2.94
N ALA A 300 -5.43 11.09 -1.62
CA ALA A 300 -6.46 11.70 -0.77
C ALA A 300 -6.70 13.17 -1.17
N LEU A 301 -5.65 13.92 -1.48
CA LEU A 301 -5.76 15.28 -2.03
C LEU A 301 -6.50 15.33 -3.37
N LEU A 302 -6.23 14.35 -4.25
CA LEU A 302 -6.89 14.26 -5.54
C LEU A 302 -8.38 13.97 -5.37
N LEU A 303 -8.74 13.01 -4.51
CA LEU A 303 -10.14 12.70 -4.21
C LEU A 303 -10.86 13.86 -3.54
N TRP A 304 -10.21 14.58 -2.64
CA TRP A 304 -10.76 15.81 -2.07
C TRP A 304 -11.07 16.83 -3.15
N ALA A 305 -10.18 17.03 -4.13
CA ALA A 305 -10.44 17.92 -5.25
C ALA A 305 -11.61 17.41 -6.14
N MET A 306 -11.72 16.10 -6.37
CA MET A 306 -12.85 15.52 -7.12
C MET A 306 -14.18 15.68 -6.39
N HIS A 307 -14.16 15.61 -5.07
CA HIS A 307 -15.35 15.78 -4.24
C HIS A 307 -16.01 17.17 -4.43
N TYR A 308 -15.22 18.24 -4.63
CA TYR A 308 -15.78 19.56 -4.98
C TYR A 308 -16.46 19.60 -6.33
N LEU A 309 -16.11 18.71 -7.25
CA LEU A 309 -16.77 18.62 -8.55
C LEU A 309 -18.10 17.86 -8.41
N SER A 310 -18.14 16.83 -7.56
CA SER A 310 -19.36 16.09 -7.30
C SER A 310 -19.24 15.15 -6.09
N HIS A 311 -20.39 14.83 -5.50
CA HIS A 311 -20.56 13.88 -4.41
C HIS A 311 -20.99 12.50 -4.93
N SER A 312 -20.78 12.18 -6.21
CA SER A 312 -21.13 10.85 -6.72
C SER A 312 -19.91 9.92 -6.70
N GLU A 313 -20.13 8.64 -6.40
CA GLU A 313 -19.05 7.64 -6.46
C GLU A 313 -18.41 7.58 -7.85
N ILE A 314 -19.20 7.79 -8.91
CA ILE A 314 -18.70 7.80 -10.28
C ILE A 314 -17.58 8.84 -10.44
N TRP A 315 -17.78 10.06 -9.90
CA TRP A 315 -16.76 11.11 -9.96
C TRP A 315 -15.50 10.79 -9.17
N LEU A 316 -15.62 10.06 -8.06
CA LEU A 316 -14.46 9.60 -7.30
C LEU A 316 -13.69 8.48 -8.01
N ARG A 317 -14.36 7.67 -8.84
CA ARG A 317 -13.73 6.63 -9.68
C ARG A 317 -13.06 7.21 -10.93
N MET A 318 -13.43 8.43 -11.36
CA MET A 318 -12.92 9.05 -12.58
C MET A 318 -11.39 9.16 -12.67
N PRO A 319 -10.64 9.54 -11.62
CA PRO A 319 -9.18 9.57 -11.68
C PRO A 319 -8.56 8.23 -12.06
N ALA A 320 -9.07 7.13 -11.49
CA ALA A 320 -8.59 5.79 -11.78
C ALA A 320 -8.96 5.36 -13.20
N PHE A 321 -10.21 5.61 -13.62
CA PHE A 321 -10.70 5.36 -14.96
C PHE A 321 -9.86 6.06 -16.04
N LEU A 322 -9.69 7.39 -15.92
CA LEU A 322 -8.91 8.18 -16.88
C LEU A 322 -7.45 7.73 -16.89
N SER A 323 -6.91 7.36 -15.73
CA SER A 323 -5.54 6.88 -15.63
C SER A 323 -5.33 5.55 -16.37
N ALA A 324 -6.29 4.64 -16.29
CA ALA A 324 -6.25 3.37 -17.04
C ALA A 324 -6.27 3.61 -18.56
N LEU A 325 -7.09 4.55 -19.05
CA LEU A 325 -7.13 4.93 -20.47
C LEU A 325 -5.83 5.59 -20.92
N LEU A 326 -5.32 6.54 -20.15
CA LEU A 326 -4.07 7.23 -20.46
C LEU A 326 -2.87 6.27 -20.39
N ALA A 327 -2.90 5.27 -19.51
CA ALA A 327 -1.85 4.25 -19.45
C ALA A 327 -1.75 3.47 -20.76
N ALA A 328 -2.87 3.20 -21.44
CA ALA A 328 -2.89 2.62 -22.79
C ALA A 328 -2.06 3.44 -23.78
N VAL A 329 -2.32 4.75 -23.80
CA VAL A 329 -1.67 5.69 -24.70
C VAL A 329 -0.17 5.80 -24.39
N VAL A 330 0.18 5.88 -23.12
CA VAL A 330 1.58 5.93 -22.67
C VAL A 330 2.33 4.65 -23.03
N LEU A 331 1.74 3.47 -22.78
CA LEU A 331 2.34 2.19 -23.15
C LEU A 331 2.55 2.07 -24.66
N PHE A 332 1.53 2.44 -25.45
CA PHE A 332 1.64 2.47 -26.91
C PHE A 332 2.80 3.35 -27.38
N ARG A 333 2.83 4.61 -26.93
CA ARG A 333 3.85 5.59 -27.36
C ARG A 333 5.24 5.15 -26.90
N PHE A 334 5.37 4.70 -25.66
CA PHE A 334 6.63 4.27 -25.09
C PHE A 334 7.19 3.08 -25.87
N ALA A 335 6.42 1.99 -26.02
CA ALA A 335 6.89 0.80 -26.71
C ALA A 335 7.19 1.09 -28.19
N ALA A 336 6.30 1.80 -28.90
CA ALA A 336 6.51 2.13 -30.31
C ALA A 336 7.76 2.98 -30.53
N GLN A 337 7.97 4.02 -29.71
CA GLN A 337 9.16 4.88 -29.80
C GLN A 337 10.43 4.11 -29.44
N ALA A 338 10.39 3.31 -28.37
CA ALA A 338 11.58 2.67 -27.84
C ALA A 338 12.07 1.50 -28.72
N THR A 339 11.16 0.80 -29.40
CA THR A 339 11.53 -0.29 -30.32
C THR A 339 11.56 0.13 -31.79
N GLY A 340 11.13 1.36 -32.12
CA GLY A 340 10.97 1.84 -33.49
C GLY A 340 9.88 1.09 -34.29
N ARG A 341 8.91 0.45 -33.61
CA ARG A 341 7.89 -0.40 -34.24
C ARG A 341 6.51 -0.12 -33.66
N ILE A 342 5.64 0.46 -34.48
CA ILE A 342 4.28 0.84 -34.06
C ILE A 342 3.45 -0.38 -33.62
N SER A 343 3.65 -1.53 -34.29
CA SER A 343 2.95 -2.79 -33.95
C SER A 343 3.25 -3.28 -32.54
N VAL A 344 4.49 -3.13 -32.06
CA VAL A 344 4.87 -3.45 -30.68
C VAL A 344 4.14 -2.52 -29.71
N GLY A 345 3.99 -1.25 -30.08
CA GLY A 345 3.15 -0.29 -29.38
C GLY A 345 1.71 -0.77 -29.19
N TRP A 346 1.02 -1.15 -30.28
CA TRP A 346 -0.39 -1.58 -30.18
C TRP A 346 -0.54 -2.81 -29.29
N LEU A 347 0.32 -3.81 -29.48
CA LEU A 347 0.25 -5.06 -28.73
C LEU A 347 0.61 -4.86 -27.25
N ALA A 348 1.62 -4.04 -26.93
CA ALA A 348 1.95 -3.71 -25.55
C ALA A 348 0.82 -2.93 -24.85
N ALA A 349 0.18 -2.00 -25.57
CA ALA A 349 -0.99 -1.28 -25.05
C ALA A 349 -2.16 -2.23 -24.81
N LEU A 350 -2.47 -3.13 -25.74
CA LEU A 350 -3.55 -4.11 -25.62
C LEU A 350 -3.32 -5.07 -24.44
N LEU A 351 -2.13 -5.65 -24.31
CA LEU A 351 -1.77 -6.52 -23.18
C LEU A 351 -1.82 -5.76 -21.85
N GLY A 352 -1.30 -4.52 -21.84
CA GLY A 352 -1.25 -3.71 -20.64
C GLY A 352 -2.61 -3.18 -20.19
N THR A 353 -3.52 -2.85 -21.11
CA THR A 353 -4.86 -2.37 -20.78
C THR A 353 -5.79 -3.51 -20.40
N LEU A 354 -5.77 -4.62 -21.12
CA LEU A 354 -6.63 -5.76 -20.82
C LEU A 354 -6.11 -6.63 -19.67
N ALA A 355 -4.95 -6.32 -19.09
CA ALA A 355 -4.50 -6.99 -17.87
C ALA A 355 -5.58 -6.85 -16.76
N PRO A 356 -5.93 -7.94 -16.04
CA PRO A 356 -6.97 -7.90 -15.00
C PRO A 356 -6.71 -6.85 -13.91
N LEU A 357 -5.45 -6.59 -13.54
CA LEU A 357 -5.12 -5.49 -12.61
C LEU A 357 -5.56 -4.12 -13.14
N THR A 358 -5.49 -3.87 -14.45
CA THR A 358 -5.99 -2.63 -15.04
C THR A 358 -7.49 -2.54 -14.99
N MET A 359 -8.18 -3.64 -15.31
CA MET A 359 -9.64 -3.69 -15.39
C MET A 359 -10.28 -3.58 -14.00
N ARG A 360 -9.65 -4.16 -12.98
CA ARG A 360 -10.06 -3.99 -11.59
C ARG A 360 -9.79 -2.56 -11.11
N TYR A 361 -8.52 -2.17 -11.04
CA TYR A 361 -8.16 -0.88 -10.43
C TYR A 361 -8.51 0.32 -11.29
N GLY A 362 -8.89 0.15 -12.57
CA GLY A 362 -9.41 1.23 -13.41
C GLY A 362 -10.82 1.66 -13.01
N ARG A 363 -11.48 0.88 -12.15
CA ARG A 363 -12.82 1.15 -11.65
C ARG A 363 -12.83 1.56 -10.18
N ASP A 364 -11.81 1.16 -9.40
CA ASP A 364 -11.73 1.41 -7.96
C ASP A 364 -11.41 2.89 -7.64
N VAL A 365 -11.90 3.39 -6.50
CA VAL A 365 -11.47 4.65 -5.85
C VAL A 365 -10.13 4.44 -5.12
N THR A 366 -9.11 3.99 -5.86
CA THR A 366 -7.75 3.71 -5.34
C THR A 366 -6.67 4.31 -6.23
N PRO A 367 -5.45 4.55 -5.72
CA PRO A 367 -4.39 5.17 -6.51
C PRO A 367 -3.79 4.25 -7.58
N TYR A 368 -4.08 2.94 -7.58
CA TYR A 368 -3.26 1.96 -8.28
C TYR A 368 -3.23 2.14 -9.80
N SER A 369 -4.34 2.56 -10.42
CA SER A 369 -4.34 2.89 -11.86
C SER A 369 -3.52 4.12 -12.19
N LEU A 370 -3.64 5.17 -11.38
CA LEU A 370 -2.83 6.40 -11.51
C LEU A 370 -1.35 6.11 -11.28
N VAL A 371 -1.03 5.29 -10.30
CA VAL A 371 0.33 4.81 -10.02
C VAL A 371 0.88 4.05 -11.21
N GLY A 372 0.11 3.13 -11.80
CA GLY A 372 0.49 2.41 -13.02
C GLY A 372 0.81 3.35 -14.19
N LEU A 373 -0.05 4.34 -14.43
CA LEU A 373 0.18 5.39 -15.43
C LEU A 373 1.48 6.17 -15.16
N LEU A 374 1.66 6.67 -13.94
CA LEU A 374 2.82 7.50 -13.56
C LEU A 374 4.12 6.70 -13.63
N CYS A 375 4.09 5.40 -13.27
CA CYS A 375 5.24 4.49 -13.38
C CYS A 375 5.61 4.21 -14.85
N ALA A 376 4.61 4.00 -15.71
CA ALA A 376 4.83 3.85 -17.14
C ALA A 376 5.38 5.14 -17.77
N ALA A 377 4.82 6.29 -17.42
CA ALA A 377 5.28 7.60 -17.89
C ALA A 377 6.69 7.93 -17.39
N SER A 378 6.98 7.66 -16.11
CA SER A 378 8.32 7.78 -15.53
C SER A 378 9.34 6.92 -16.29
N THR A 379 9.05 5.64 -16.49
CA THR A 379 9.95 4.73 -17.24
C THR A 379 10.16 5.21 -18.68
N TRP A 380 9.10 5.66 -19.35
CA TRP A 380 9.18 6.23 -20.69
C TRP A 380 10.05 7.49 -20.74
N PHE A 381 9.81 8.45 -19.86
CA PHE A 381 10.59 9.69 -19.84
C PHE A 381 12.03 9.47 -19.42
N LEU A 382 12.32 8.49 -18.57
CA LEU A 382 13.69 8.09 -18.28
C LEU A 382 14.35 7.48 -19.53
N TYR A 383 13.66 6.60 -20.26
CA TYR A 383 14.18 6.09 -21.52
C TYR A 383 14.48 7.22 -22.50
N SER A 384 13.57 8.17 -22.68
CA SER A 384 13.79 9.37 -23.50
C SER A 384 14.98 10.19 -22.98
N ALA A 385 15.09 10.40 -21.67
CA ALA A 385 16.18 11.16 -21.06
C ALA A 385 17.55 10.48 -21.21
N LEU A 386 17.60 9.15 -21.22
CA LEU A 386 18.82 8.36 -21.44
C LEU A 386 19.20 8.25 -22.92
N THR A 387 18.24 8.39 -23.84
CA THR A 387 18.51 8.33 -25.28
C THR A 387 18.80 9.71 -25.88
N THR A 388 18.00 10.73 -25.57
CA THR A 388 18.11 12.06 -26.18
C THR A 388 18.95 13.05 -25.39
N GLY A 389 18.91 12.98 -24.05
CA GLY A 389 19.67 13.87 -23.16
C GLY A 389 19.04 15.21 -22.94
N GLU A 390 17.82 15.38 -23.45
CA GLU A 390 17.09 16.60 -23.27
C GLU A 390 16.73 16.80 -21.80
N ALA A 391 17.07 17.96 -21.25
CA ALA A 391 16.66 18.38 -19.91
C ALA A 391 15.13 18.32 -19.70
N ARG A 392 14.36 18.48 -20.79
CA ARG A 392 12.90 18.34 -20.78
C ARG A 392 12.47 16.92 -20.41
N ALA A 393 13.13 15.90 -20.94
CA ALA A 393 12.82 14.50 -20.64
C ALA A 393 13.15 14.18 -19.18
N TRP A 394 14.30 14.62 -18.68
CA TRP A 394 14.65 14.49 -17.27
C TRP A 394 13.67 15.19 -16.33
N LYS A 395 13.25 16.42 -16.66
CA LYS A 395 12.23 17.14 -15.87
C LYS A 395 10.91 16.37 -15.83
N ARG A 396 10.47 15.81 -16.96
CA ARG A 396 9.25 15.00 -17.03
C ARG A 396 9.37 13.73 -16.21
N TYR A 397 10.50 13.02 -16.30
CA TYR A 397 10.85 11.88 -15.46
C TYR A 397 10.78 12.22 -13.97
N ALA A 398 11.37 13.34 -13.58
CA ALA A 398 11.39 13.77 -12.19
C ALA A 398 10.00 14.06 -11.65
N ILE A 399 9.18 14.80 -12.42
CA ILE A 399 7.80 15.12 -12.04
C ILE A 399 6.97 13.85 -11.90
N THR A 400 6.96 12.95 -12.89
CA THR A 400 6.13 11.74 -12.82
C THR A 400 6.56 10.80 -11.72
N SER A 401 7.86 10.72 -11.41
CA SER A 401 8.39 9.88 -10.33
C SER A 401 8.04 10.43 -8.94
N VAL A 402 8.15 11.75 -8.73
CA VAL A 402 7.72 12.39 -7.48
C VAL A 402 6.22 12.22 -7.29
N LEU A 403 5.42 12.43 -8.34
CA LEU A 403 3.97 12.18 -8.27
C LEU A 403 3.68 10.71 -7.97
N ALA A 404 4.36 9.76 -8.61
CA ALA A 404 4.16 8.34 -8.34
C ALA A 404 4.42 8.00 -6.87
N PHE A 405 5.48 8.57 -6.28
CA PHE A 405 5.82 8.40 -4.86
C PHE A 405 4.74 8.92 -3.93
N PHE A 406 4.22 10.13 -4.18
CA PHE A 406 3.16 10.71 -3.38
C PHE A 406 1.78 10.09 -3.64
N MET A 407 1.61 9.32 -4.71
CA MET A 407 0.41 8.49 -4.91
C MET A 407 0.54 7.14 -4.21
N HIS A 408 1.75 6.57 -4.14
CA HIS A 408 1.99 5.32 -3.42
C HIS A 408 3.49 5.07 -3.14
N TYR A 409 3.84 4.81 -1.87
CA TYR A 409 5.24 4.67 -1.45
C TYR A 409 5.98 3.48 -2.06
N PHE A 410 5.28 2.39 -2.42
CA PHE A 410 5.92 1.23 -3.09
C PHE A 410 6.53 1.57 -4.45
N THR A 411 6.17 2.69 -5.07
CA THR A 411 6.82 3.14 -6.31
C THR A 411 8.32 3.41 -6.10
N LEU A 412 8.77 3.61 -4.86
CA LEU A 412 10.17 3.69 -4.51
C LEU A 412 10.98 2.49 -5.02
N PHE A 413 10.44 1.27 -4.99
CA PHE A 413 11.15 0.08 -5.49
C PHE A 413 11.38 0.12 -7.00
N LEU A 414 10.40 0.63 -7.76
CA LEU A 414 10.57 0.87 -9.20
C LEU A 414 11.66 1.93 -9.45
N LEU A 415 11.64 3.03 -8.69
CA LEU A 415 12.62 4.12 -8.82
C LEU A 415 14.03 3.68 -8.43
N LEU A 416 14.17 2.81 -7.43
CA LEU A 416 15.44 2.13 -7.13
C LEU A 416 15.90 1.27 -8.31
N GLY A 417 14.97 0.58 -8.98
CA GLY A 417 15.26 -0.14 -10.22
C GLY A 417 15.74 0.74 -11.36
N HIS A 418 15.15 1.92 -11.51
CA HIS A 418 15.64 2.92 -12.46
C HIS A 418 17.06 3.38 -12.14
N LEU A 419 17.35 3.66 -10.86
CA LEU A 419 18.69 4.06 -10.43
C LEU A 419 19.73 2.96 -10.70
N VAL A 420 19.43 1.71 -10.31
CA VAL A 420 20.30 0.55 -10.57
C VAL A 420 20.50 0.36 -12.08
N ALA A 421 19.45 0.54 -12.89
CA ALA A 421 19.54 0.45 -14.33
C ALA A 421 20.47 1.50 -14.95
N ILE A 422 20.38 2.75 -14.49
CA ILE A 422 21.26 3.83 -14.95
C ILE A 422 22.72 3.52 -14.59
N LEU A 423 22.98 3.11 -13.34
CA LEU A 423 24.33 2.75 -12.88
C LEU A 423 24.90 1.59 -13.68
N TRP A 424 24.09 0.56 -13.93
CA TRP A 424 24.47 -0.60 -14.74
C TRP A 424 24.78 -0.22 -16.19
N ILE A 425 23.92 0.58 -16.82
CA ILE A 425 24.12 1.06 -18.20
C ILE A 425 25.40 1.89 -18.28
N TRP A 426 25.63 2.80 -17.34
CA TRP A 426 26.86 3.60 -17.27
C TRP A 426 28.11 2.73 -17.13
N TRP A 427 28.09 1.77 -16.20
CA TRP A 427 29.20 0.85 -15.96
C TRP A 427 29.54 -0.01 -17.20
N ARG A 428 28.54 -0.58 -17.87
CA ARG A 428 28.75 -1.46 -19.04
C ARG A 428 29.13 -0.71 -20.31
N SER A 429 28.78 0.57 -20.42
CA SER A 429 29.06 1.38 -21.62
C SER A 429 30.44 2.03 -21.61
N GLN A 430 31.40 1.44 -20.88
CA GLN A 430 32.82 1.84 -20.80
C GLN A 430 33.08 3.29 -20.37
N ARG A 431 32.20 3.87 -19.53
CA ARG A 431 32.37 5.22 -18.94
C ARG A 431 32.63 6.34 -19.95
N GLY A 432 32.20 6.20 -21.21
CA GLY A 432 32.34 7.26 -22.20
C GLY A 432 31.67 8.57 -21.76
N PRO A 433 32.13 9.74 -22.25
CA PRO A 433 31.65 11.05 -21.80
C PRO A 433 30.14 11.20 -21.92
N PHE A 434 29.53 10.63 -22.96
CA PHE A 434 28.09 10.59 -23.16
C PHE A 434 27.32 10.00 -21.96
N TRP A 435 27.70 8.80 -21.51
CA TRP A 435 27.00 8.12 -20.41
C TRP A 435 27.31 8.74 -19.05
N THR A 436 28.51 9.31 -18.89
CA THR A 436 28.89 10.05 -17.68
C THR A 436 28.07 11.32 -17.53
N GLU A 437 27.82 12.06 -18.62
CA GLU A 437 26.91 13.22 -18.59
C GLU A 437 25.49 12.81 -18.17
N ARG A 438 24.95 11.71 -18.72
CA ARG A 438 23.62 11.22 -18.32
C ARG A 438 23.57 10.76 -16.87
N LEU A 439 24.64 10.16 -16.36
CA LEU A 439 24.73 9.82 -14.94
C LEU A 439 24.73 11.08 -14.08
N HIS A 440 25.49 12.12 -14.44
CA HIS A 440 25.49 13.39 -13.69
C HIS A 440 24.12 14.07 -13.72
N GLN A 441 23.47 14.09 -14.88
CA GLN A 441 22.10 14.59 -15.00
C GLN A 441 21.17 13.77 -14.11
N ALA A 442 21.22 12.43 -14.18
CA ALA A 442 20.43 11.56 -13.33
C ALA A 442 20.63 11.90 -11.84
N ILE A 443 21.88 11.97 -11.37
CA ILE A 443 22.21 12.31 -9.97
C ILE A 443 21.61 13.67 -9.59
N GLY A 444 21.75 14.69 -10.43
CA GLY A 444 21.17 16.02 -10.18
C GLY A 444 19.65 15.98 -10.05
N TYR A 445 18.97 15.25 -10.94
CA TYR A 445 17.51 15.10 -10.87
C TYR A 445 17.06 14.22 -9.71
N PHE A 446 17.73 13.10 -9.41
CA PHE A 446 17.44 12.28 -8.24
C PHE A 446 17.63 13.06 -6.94
N ALA A 447 18.71 13.85 -6.82
CA ALA A 447 18.94 14.70 -5.66
C ALA A 447 17.83 15.75 -5.51
N ALA A 448 17.44 16.41 -6.62
CA ALA A 448 16.34 17.37 -6.61
C ALA A 448 15.00 16.72 -6.25
N MET A 449 14.74 15.51 -6.77
CA MET A 449 13.53 14.75 -6.47
C MET A 449 13.49 14.28 -5.03
N ALA A 450 14.62 13.82 -4.48
CA ALA A 450 14.71 13.21 -3.17
C ALA A 450 14.37 14.18 -2.02
N VAL A 451 14.46 15.49 -2.25
CA VAL A 451 14.10 16.51 -1.24
C VAL A 451 12.67 16.31 -0.73
N LEU A 452 11.68 16.16 -1.61
CA LEU A 452 10.28 16.04 -1.19
C LEU A 452 9.99 14.71 -0.47
N PRO A 453 10.37 13.53 -0.99
CA PRO A 453 10.30 12.26 -0.27
C PRO A 453 11.06 12.26 1.05
N ALA A 454 12.25 12.87 1.11
CA ALA A 454 13.06 12.90 2.33
C ALA A 454 12.41 13.75 3.43
N LEU A 455 11.85 14.91 3.06
CA LEU A 455 11.05 15.73 3.98
C LEU A 455 9.81 14.98 4.48
N TRP A 456 9.26 14.09 3.65
CA TRP A 456 8.14 13.22 4.00
C TRP A 456 8.56 11.94 4.74
N GLY A 457 9.86 11.61 4.76
CA GLY A 457 10.38 10.34 5.27
C GLY A 457 10.03 10.09 6.74
N GLY A 458 9.99 11.15 7.57
CA GLY A 458 9.56 11.04 8.96
C GLY A 458 8.10 10.56 9.11
N GLN A 459 7.20 11.05 8.24
CA GLN A 459 5.81 10.59 8.24
C GLN A 459 5.70 9.16 7.73
N ILE A 460 6.48 8.80 6.71
CA ILE A 460 6.50 7.43 6.16
C ILE A 460 6.93 6.42 7.21
N ILE A 461 8.03 6.69 7.93
CA ILE A 461 8.53 5.79 8.97
C ILE A 461 7.46 5.60 10.06
N ARG A 462 6.82 6.70 10.47
CA ARG A 462 5.73 6.65 11.45
C ARG A 462 4.55 5.82 10.95
N ALA A 463 4.12 6.06 9.71
CA ALA A 463 3.06 5.33 9.04
C ALA A 463 3.32 3.82 9.00
N PHE A 464 4.54 3.41 8.64
CA PHE A 464 4.89 1.98 8.58
C PHE A 464 4.83 1.31 9.95
N ILE A 465 5.26 1.98 11.02
CA ILE A 465 5.18 1.45 12.38
C ILE A 465 3.72 1.22 12.79
N ILE A 466 2.82 2.14 12.43
CA ILE A 466 1.39 2.03 12.74
C ILE A 466 0.76 0.93 11.90
N SER A 467 1.02 0.91 10.58
CA SER A 467 0.54 -0.14 9.68
C SER A 467 1.01 -1.53 10.10
N GLU A 468 2.22 -1.67 10.66
CA GLU A 468 2.69 -2.94 11.20
C GLU A 468 1.83 -3.42 12.37
N GLN A 469 1.49 -2.52 13.30
CA GLN A 469 0.57 -2.83 14.40
C GLN A 469 -0.81 -3.24 13.87
N ASP A 470 -1.30 -2.56 12.84
CA ASP A 470 -2.57 -2.88 12.18
C ASP A 470 -2.54 -4.26 11.52
N ASN A 471 -1.42 -4.59 10.87
CA ASN A 471 -1.25 -5.88 10.22
C ASN A 471 -1.13 -7.03 11.24
N ILE A 472 -0.54 -6.78 12.41
CA ILE A 472 -0.51 -7.76 13.50
C ILE A 472 -1.95 -8.06 13.93
N VAL A 473 -2.83 -7.08 14.10
CA VAL A 473 -4.19 -7.43 14.55
C VAL A 473 -5.03 -8.08 13.43
N THR A 474 -4.79 -7.72 12.16
CA THR A 474 -5.51 -8.31 11.03
C THR A 474 -4.95 -9.63 10.53
N GLN A 475 -3.79 -10.08 11.02
CA GLN A 475 -3.18 -11.34 10.56
C GLN A 475 -4.10 -12.57 10.77
N ALA A 476 -5.00 -12.54 11.75
CA ALA A 476 -5.91 -13.64 12.06
C ALA A 476 -6.88 -13.96 10.90
N VAL A 477 -7.15 -12.99 10.01
CA VAL A 477 -7.97 -13.20 8.81
C VAL A 477 -7.15 -13.56 7.57
N TYR A 478 -5.82 -13.52 7.65
CA TYR A 478 -4.96 -13.94 6.55
C TYR A 478 -4.90 -15.45 6.45
N LEU A 479 -4.75 -15.93 5.22
CA LEU A 479 -4.63 -17.35 4.92
C LEU A 479 -3.33 -17.90 5.55
N PRO A 480 -3.35 -19.16 6.04
CA PRO A 480 -2.12 -19.87 6.36
C PRO A 480 -1.14 -19.87 5.19
N ASP A 481 0.16 -19.93 5.48
CA ASP A 481 1.20 -20.05 4.45
C ASP A 481 0.91 -21.23 3.52
N THR A 482 0.92 -20.94 2.21
CA THR A 482 0.74 -21.93 1.14
C THR A 482 2.07 -22.34 0.50
N GLY A 483 3.19 -21.89 1.08
CA GLY A 483 4.54 -22.04 0.60
C GLY A 483 5.00 -20.88 -0.29
N PHE A 484 6.29 -20.58 -0.22
CA PHE A 484 6.94 -19.52 -1.01
C PHE A 484 6.68 -19.62 -2.51
N TRP A 485 6.74 -20.84 -3.07
CA TRP A 485 6.55 -21.04 -4.50
C TRP A 485 5.12 -20.73 -4.95
N THR A 486 4.11 -21.14 -4.17
CA THR A 486 2.72 -20.80 -4.43
C THR A 486 2.53 -19.29 -4.38
N TYR A 487 3.05 -18.64 -3.35
CA TYR A 487 3.03 -17.18 -3.24
C TYR A 487 3.67 -16.50 -4.46
N LEU A 488 4.89 -16.89 -4.84
CA LEU A 488 5.61 -16.31 -5.96
C LEU A 488 4.87 -16.53 -7.30
N LEU A 489 4.42 -17.76 -7.56
CA LEU A 489 3.74 -18.10 -8.81
C LEU A 489 2.40 -17.38 -8.94
N GLU A 490 1.65 -17.22 -7.85
CA GLU A 490 0.41 -16.42 -7.85
C GLU A 490 0.69 -14.96 -8.20
N HIS A 491 1.72 -14.33 -7.63
CA HIS A 491 2.06 -12.94 -7.98
C HIS A 491 2.55 -12.82 -9.43
N LEU A 492 3.33 -13.78 -9.92
CA LEU A 492 3.78 -13.79 -11.32
C LEU A 492 2.62 -14.01 -12.29
N ARG A 493 1.69 -14.93 -11.99
CA ARG A 493 0.46 -15.16 -12.74
C ARG A 493 -0.32 -13.87 -12.92
N VAL A 494 -0.44 -13.11 -11.84
CA VAL A 494 -1.19 -11.85 -11.81
C VAL A 494 -0.48 -10.74 -12.57
N VAL A 495 0.84 -10.62 -12.47
CA VAL A 495 1.64 -9.64 -13.24
C VAL A 495 1.61 -9.94 -14.74
N VAL A 496 1.58 -11.22 -15.11
CA VAL A 496 1.41 -11.66 -16.51
C VAL A 496 -0.03 -11.45 -16.99
N GLY A 497 -0.99 -11.39 -16.08
CA GLY A 497 -2.40 -11.13 -16.36
C GLY A 497 -3.21 -12.39 -16.65
N LEU A 498 -2.77 -13.55 -16.15
CA LEU A 498 -3.49 -14.81 -16.29
C LEU A 498 -4.57 -14.96 -15.20
N PRO A 499 -5.72 -15.56 -15.51
CA PRO A 499 -6.71 -15.94 -14.50
C PRO A 499 -6.28 -17.23 -13.76
N PRO A 500 -6.84 -17.54 -12.58
CA PRO A 500 -6.44 -18.72 -11.79
C PRO A 500 -6.57 -20.05 -12.56
N GLU A 501 -7.59 -20.18 -13.42
CA GLU A 501 -7.89 -21.39 -14.20
C GLU A 501 -6.83 -21.67 -15.27
N MET A 502 -6.02 -20.66 -15.63
CA MET A 502 -4.94 -20.78 -16.61
C MET A 502 -3.54 -20.76 -15.96
N SER A 503 -3.43 -21.08 -14.68
CA SER A 503 -2.13 -21.13 -13.99
C SER A 503 -1.11 -22.05 -14.67
N TRP A 504 -1.58 -23.12 -15.34
CA TRP A 504 -0.74 -24.02 -16.13
C TRP A 504 0.01 -23.31 -17.28
N ALA A 505 -0.53 -22.21 -17.82
CA ALA A 505 0.08 -21.44 -18.90
C ALA A 505 1.20 -20.51 -18.42
N LEU A 506 1.39 -20.34 -17.11
CA LEU A 506 2.35 -19.39 -16.55
C LEU A 506 3.78 -19.64 -17.05
N TRP A 507 4.26 -20.89 -16.99
CA TRP A 507 5.64 -21.21 -17.38
C TRP A 507 5.93 -20.93 -18.86
N PRO A 508 5.10 -21.39 -19.82
CA PRO A 508 5.26 -20.99 -21.22
C PRO A 508 5.26 -19.48 -21.44
N LEU A 509 4.43 -18.71 -20.71
CA LEU A 509 4.39 -17.26 -20.86
C LEU A 509 5.59 -16.56 -20.22
N LEU A 510 6.11 -17.05 -19.09
CA LEU A 510 7.37 -16.57 -18.54
C LEU A 510 8.54 -16.85 -19.50
N ALA A 511 8.53 -17.98 -20.20
CA ALA A 511 9.51 -18.27 -21.25
C ALA A 511 9.40 -17.29 -22.43
N LEU A 512 8.18 -16.95 -22.87
CA LEU A 512 7.96 -15.91 -23.90
C LEU A 512 8.51 -14.54 -23.46
N ILE A 513 8.25 -14.13 -22.21
CA ILE A 513 8.75 -12.88 -21.64
C ILE A 513 10.28 -12.89 -21.55
N ALA A 514 10.87 -14.00 -21.11
CA ALA A 514 12.32 -14.18 -21.04
C ALA A 514 12.97 -14.08 -22.43
N VAL A 515 12.40 -14.73 -23.45
CA VAL A 515 12.83 -14.58 -24.85
C VAL A 515 12.71 -13.11 -25.28
N GLY A 516 11.60 -12.45 -24.95
CA GLY A 516 11.43 -11.01 -25.16
C GLY A 516 12.55 -10.16 -24.57
N TYR A 517 12.94 -10.43 -23.33
CA TYR A 517 14.06 -9.75 -22.68
C TYR A 517 15.40 -10.01 -23.36
N LEU A 518 15.70 -11.26 -23.73
CA LEU A 518 16.93 -11.59 -24.47
C LEU A 518 17.00 -10.83 -25.80
N LEU A 519 15.88 -10.76 -26.50
CA LEU A 519 15.74 -10.05 -27.78
C LEU A 519 15.86 -8.53 -27.58
N LEU A 520 15.26 -7.96 -26.53
CA LEU A 520 15.37 -6.54 -26.20
C LEU A 520 16.78 -6.16 -25.75
N LEU A 521 17.43 -6.98 -24.93
CA LEU A 521 18.82 -6.74 -24.50
C LEU A 521 19.79 -6.75 -25.67
N ARG A 522 19.49 -7.53 -26.72
CA ARG A 522 20.28 -7.59 -27.95
C ARG A 522 20.07 -6.36 -28.84
N ASP A 523 18.82 -5.99 -29.11
CA ASP A 523 18.49 -4.99 -30.13
C ASP A 523 18.34 -3.58 -29.56
N HIS A 524 17.87 -3.48 -28.33
CA HIS A 524 17.57 -2.24 -27.63
C HIS A 524 18.13 -2.31 -26.19
N PRO A 525 19.47 -2.43 -26.01
CA PRO A 525 20.08 -2.76 -24.72
C PRO A 525 19.70 -1.80 -23.58
N VAL A 526 19.50 -0.52 -23.88
CA VAL A 526 19.03 0.50 -22.93
C VAL A 526 17.62 0.16 -22.44
N LEU A 527 16.68 -0.08 -23.36
CA LEU A 527 15.30 -0.46 -23.04
C LEU A 527 15.26 -1.80 -22.29
N GLY A 528 15.98 -2.82 -22.78
CA GLY A 528 16.04 -4.13 -22.16
C GLY A 528 16.48 -4.07 -20.70
N ARG A 529 17.55 -3.32 -20.38
CA ARG A 529 18.03 -3.15 -18.99
C ARG A 529 17.08 -2.33 -18.13
N LEU A 530 16.52 -1.26 -18.70
CA LEU A 530 15.58 -0.39 -18.00
C LEU A 530 14.31 -1.12 -17.57
N LEU A 531 13.88 -2.13 -18.34
CA LEU A 531 12.73 -2.98 -18.01
C LEU A 531 13.10 -4.20 -17.15
N LEU A 532 14.27 -4.81 -17.40
CA LEU A 532 14.66 -6.04 -16.72
C LEU A 532 15.02 -5.81 -15.25
N ILE A 533 15.76 -4.74 -14.97
CA ILE A 533 16.27 -4.49 -13.62
C ILE A 533 15.13 -4.23 -12.61
N PRO A 534 14.14 -3.36 -12.91
CA PRO A 534 12.97 -3.25 -12.04
C PRO A 534 12.18 -4.56 -11.90
N PHE A 535 12.11 -5.39 -12.94
CA PHE A 535 11.45 -6.70 -12.87
C PHE A 535 12.20 -7.69 -11.97
N ILE A 536 13.53 -7.71 -12.00
CA ILE A 536 14.35 -8.50 -11.06
C ILE A 536 14.16 -7.99 -9.63
N LEU A 537 14.13 -6.67 -9.43
CA LEU A 537 13.87 -6.10 -8.11
C LEU A 537 12.44 -6.40 -7.61
N LEU A 538 11.46 -6.54 -8.51
CA LEU A 538 10.13 -7.05 -8.14
C LEU A 538 10.22 -8.48 -7.58
N LEU A 539 11.00 -9.37 -8.21
CA LEU A 539 11.19 -10.73 -7.67
C LEU A 539 11.83 -10.69 -6.29
N GLY A 540 12.84 -9.83 -6.10
CA GLY A 540 13.44 -9.59 -4.79
C GLY A 540 12.40 -9.07 -3.79
N LEU A 541 11.59 -8.08 -4.18
CA LEU A 541 10.52 -7.53 -3.34
C LEU A 541 9.51 -8.61 -2.94
N LEU A 542 9.15 -9.53 -3.83
CA LEU A 542 8.27 -10.66 -3.52
C LEU A 542 8.86 -11.59 -2.46
N VAL A 543 10.16 -11.92 -2.58
CA VAL A 543 10.89 -12.69 -1.55
C VAL A 543 10.90 -11.95 -0.21
N PHE A 544 11.17 -10.65 -0.24
CA PHE A 544 11.20 -9.81 0.95
C PHE A 544 9.83 -9.76 1.63
N VAL A 545 8.77 -9.46 0.89
CA VAL A 545 7.41 -9.37 1.43
C VAL A 545 6.94 -10.73 1.96
N TYR A 546 7.23 -11.83 1.27
CA TYR A 546 6.94 -13.17 1.78
C TYR A 546 7.64 -13.42 3.12
N THR A 547 8.94 -13.16 3.19
CA THR A 547 9.73 -13.36 4.42
C THR A 547 9.20 -12.48 5.56
N LEU A 548 8.88 -11.23 5.25
CA LEU A 548 8.28 -10.30 6.20
C LEU A 548 6.93 -10.80 6.70
N HIS A 549 6.06 -11.33 5.83
CA HIS A 549 4.79 -11.90 6.24
C HIS A 549 4.98 -13.14 7.13
N MET A 550 5.90 -14.03 6.78
CA MET A 550 6.18 -15.22 7.59
C MET A 550 6.64 -14.85 9.01
N GLU A 551 7.52 -13.87 9.13
CA GLU A 551 8.04 -13.40 10.43
C GLU A 551 7.01 -12.55 11.20
N ALA A 552 6.35 -11.58 10.54
CA ALA A 552 5.47 -10.62 11.20
C ALA A 552 4.07 -11.21 11.50
N PHE A 553 3.58 -12.10 10.63
CA PHE A 553 2.19 -12.61 10.66
C PHE A 553 2.07 -14.05 11.16
N GLY A 554 3.12 -14.56 11.83
CA GLY A 554 3.09 -15.90 12.44
C GLY A 554 2.82 -17.02 11.43
N GLY A 555 3.46 -16.95 10.27
CA GLY A 555 3.27 -17.94 9.20
C GLY A 555 1.97 -17.81 8.40
N ARG A 556 1.36 -16.62 8.39
CA ARG A 556 0.21 -16.30 7.54
C ARG A 556 0.60 -15.32 6.44
N ILE A 557 -0.16 -15.34 5.34
CA ILE A 557 0.18 -14.61 4.13
C ILE A 557 -0.94 -13.70 3.68
N TYR A 558 -0.56 -12.44 3.44
CA TYR A 558 -1.39 -11.48 2.74
C TYR A 558 -1.10 -11.47 1.23
N PHE A 559 -2.13 -11.80 0.44
CA PHE A 559 -2.10 -11.73 -1.03
C PHE A 559 -2.54 -10.34 -1.52
N GLY A 560 -1.67 -9.34 -1.33
CA GLY A 560 -1.91 -7.99 -1.84
C GLY A 560 -1.37 -7.82 -3.26
N TRP A 561 -2.21 -7.73 -4.29
CA TRP A 561 -1.73 -7.69 -5.69
C TRP A 561 -1.59 -6.25 -6.23
N ARG A 562 -2.08 -5.29 -5.46
CA ARG A 562 -2.24 -3.88 -5.82
C ARG A 562 -0.92 -3.20 -6.23
N TRP A 563 0.17 -3.54 -5.55
CA TRP A 563 1.50 -2.96 -5.76
C TRP A 563 2.27 -3.59 -6.94
N LEU A 564 1.72 -4.62 -7.59
CA LEU A 564 2.29 -5.23 -8.80
C LEU A 564 2.00 -4.40 -10.06
N ARG A 565 1.00 -3.53 -10.02
CA ARG A 565 0.53 -2.73 -11.16
C ARG A 565 1.64 -1.94 -11.89
N PRO A 566 2.60 -1.29 -11.22
CA PRO A 566 3.73 -0.62 -11.87
C PRO A 566 4.55 -1.50 -12.82
N TYR A 567 4.55 -2.82 -12.61
CA TYR A 567 5.42 -3.75 -13.32
C TYR A 567 4.76 -4.41 -14.53
N VAL A 568 3.48 -4.14 -14.83
CA VAL A 568 2.80 -4.67 -16.03
C VAL A 568 3.53 -4.28 -17.31
N LEU A 569 4.14 -3.10 -17.36
CA LEU A 569 4.95 -2.67 -18.51
C LEU A 569 6.18 -3.57 -18.74
N CYS A 570 6.72 -4.16 -17.66
CA CYS A 570 7.89 -5.04 -17.69
C CYS A 570 7.55 -6.42 -18.27
N THR A 571 6.28 -6.83 -18.28
CA THR A 571 5.84 -8.07 -18.94
C THR A 571 5.26 -7.81 -20.33
N ALA A 572 4.43 -6.76 -20.47
CA ALA A 572 3.74 -6.44 -21.71
C ALA A 572 4.70 -6.07 -22.87
N ILE A 573 5.70 -5.22 -22.62
CA ILE A 573 6.61 -4.75 -23.69
C ILE A 573 7.52 -5.89 -24.19
N PRO A 574 8.21 -6.68 -23.35
CA PRO A 574 9.03 -7.79 -23.83
C PRO A 574 8.22 -8.87 -24.55
N ALA A 575 7.03 -9.23 -24.04
CA ALA A 575 6.15 -10.19 -24.71
C ALA A 575 5.72 -9.68 -26.10
N ALA A 576 5.25 -8.43 -26.19
CA ALA A 576 4.87 -7.82 -27.46
C ALA A 576 6.03 -7.77 -28.46
N TYR A 577 7.23 -7.45 -27.98
CA TYR A 577 8.42 -7.42 -28.82
C TYR A 577 8.80 -8.81 -29.33
N ALA A 578 8.76 -9.84 -28.48
CA ALA A 578 9.00 -11.23 -28.88
C ALA A 578 8.04 -11.67 -30.00
N MET A 579 6.74 -11.45 -29.79
CA MET A 579 5.67 -11.85 -30.71
C MET A 579 5.81 -11.26 -32.12
N LEU A 580 6.33 -10.04 -32.23
CA LEU A 580 6.41 -9.29 -33.49
C LEU A 580 7.81 -9.26 -34.10
N ARG A 581 8.79 -9.89 -33.45
CA ARG A 581 10.15 -9.94 -33.96
C ARG A 581 10.26 -11.02 -35.06
N PRO A 582 10.87 -10.71 -36.22
CA PRO A 582 11.14 -11.74 -37.22
C PRO A 582 12.13 -12.77 -36.65
N LEU A 583 11.69 -14.02 -36.57
CA LEU A 583 12.46 -15.19 -36.15
C LEU A 583 12.41 -16.26 -37.25
N VAL A 584 13.33 -17.23 -37.21
CA VAL A 584 13.33 -18.42 -38.07
C VAL A 584 11.98 -19.16 -37.93
N PRO A 585 11.38 -19.72 -39.01
CA PRO A 585 9.98 -20.14 -39.03
C PRO A 585 9.50 -20.99 -37.85
N ILE A 586 10.27 -22.01 -37.44
CA ILE A 586 9.91 -22.89 -36.31
C ILE A 586 9.83 -22.09 -34.99
N ARG A 587 10.82 -21.23 -34.73
CA ARG A 587 10.85 -20.38 -33.54
C ARG A 587 9.73 -19.35 -33.58
N ARG A 588 9.41 -18.84 -34.77
CA ARG A 588 8.30 -17.90 -34.98
C ARG A 588 6.97 -18.54 -34.68
N LEU A 589 6.72 -19.78 -35.14
CA LEU A 589 5.48 -20.50 -34.84
C LEU A 589 5.27 -20.64 -33.33
N LEU A 590 6.28 -21.14 -32.61
CA LEU A 590 6.21 -21.28 -31.16
C LEU A 590 5.92 -19.95 -30.45
N VAL A 591 6.66 -18.89 -30.78
CA VAL A 591 6.49 -17.57 -30.18
C VAL A 591 5.12 -16.97 -30.49
N VAL A 592 4.59 -17.16 -31.70
CA VAL A 592 3.25 -16.72 -32.08
C VAL A 592 2.18 -17.52 -31.34
N SER A 593 2.31 -18.85 -31.23
CA SER A 593 1.37 -19.68 -30.47
C SER A 593 1.31 -19.29 -28.99
N LEU A 594 2.47 -19.08 -28.35
CA LEU A 594 2.54 -18.58 -26.97
C LEU A 594 1.97 -17.16 -26.85
N GLY A 595 2.19 -16.32 -27.87
CA GLY A 595 1.64 -14.98 -27.93
C GLY A 595 0.11 -14.96 -28.05
N ILE A 596 -0.48 -15.86 -28.85
CA ILE A 596 -1.93 -16.04 -28.95
C ILE A 596 -2.47 -16.51 -27.59
N LEU A 597 -1.83 -17.50 -26.96
CA LEU A 597 -2.22 -17.99 -25.64
C LEU A 597 -2.22 -16.86 -24.59
N MET A 598 -1.17 -16.02 -24.58
CA MET A 598 -1.09 -14.85 -23.70
C MET A 598 -2.22 -13.87 -23.98
N LEU A 599 -2.43 -13.52 -25.26
CA LEU A 599 -3.45 -12.54 -25.64
C LEU A 599 -4.85 -13.02 -25.27
N THR A 600 -5.16 -14.30 -25.51
CA THR A 600 -6.42 -14.92 -25.11
C THR A 600 -6.58 -14.92 -23.59
N GLY A 601 -5.56 -15.37 -22.84
CA GLY A 601 -5.62 -15.43 -21.38
C GLY A 601 -5.78 -14.04 -20.73
N VAL A 602 -5.01 -13.05 -21.19
CA VAL A 602 -5.10 -11.66 -20.73
C VAL A 602 -6.45 -11.05 -21.09
N THR A 603 -6.92 -11.23 -22.33
CA THR A 603 -8.21 -10.70 -22.77
C THR A 603 -9.36 -11.33 -21.98
N TRP A 604 -9.35 -12.65 -21.83
CA TRP A 604 -10.35 -13.36 -21.04
C TRP A 604 -10.36 -12.88 -19.59
N ALA A 605 -9.20 -12.86 -18.92
CA ALA A 605 -9.12 -12.41 -17.54
C ALA A 605 -9.50 -10.93 -17.36
N GLY A 606 -9.10 -10.07 -18.30
CA GLY A 606 -9.48 -8.66 -18.32
C GLY A 606 -10.98 -8.46 -18.45
N VAL A 607 -11.60 -9.11 -19.43
CA VAL A 607 -13.04 -9.06 -19.66
C VAL A 607 -13.79 -9.63 -18.47
N GLN A 608 -13.40 -10.80 -17.96
CA GLN A 608 -14.01 -11.36 -16.74
C GLN A 608 -13.84 -10.41 -15.56
N SER A 609 -12.65 -9.83 -15.36
CA SER A 609 -12.42 -8.84 -14.30
C SER A 609 -13.23 -7.55 -14.49
N ALA A 610 -13.70 -7.23 -15.70
CA ALA A 610 -14.56 -6.08 -15.97
C ALA A 610 -16.06 -6.41 -15.83
N LEU A 611 -16.46 -7.64 -16.16
CA LEU A 611 -17.85 -8.12 -16.14
C LEU A 611 -18.28 -8.70 -14.80
N THR A 612 -17.35 -9.24 -14.02
CA THR A 612 -17.65 -9.79 -12.70
C THR A 612 -17.85 -8.64 -11.71
N ARG A 613 -19.03 -8.61 -11.09
CA ARG A 613 -19.21 -7.85 -9.85
C ARG A 613 -18.22 -8.41 -8.85
N GLY A 614 -17.26 -7.61 -8.43
CA GLY A 614 -16.53 -7.91 -7.20
C GLY A 614 -17.48 -7.74 -6.04
N ARG A 615 -18.48 -8.61 -5.88
CA ARG A 615 -19.42 -8.57 -4.75
C ARG A 615 -18.56 -8.63 -3.50
N PRO A 616 -18.41 -7.53 -2.75
CA PRO A 616 -17.65 -7.58 -1.53
C PRO A 616 -18.38 -8.61 -0.67
N ALA A 617 -17.68 -9.61 -0.14
CA ALA A 617 -18.25 -10.51 0.86
C ALA A 617 -18.97 -9.71 1.98
N GLN A 618 -18.54 -8.46 2.16
CA GLN A 618 -19.10 -7.46 3.03
C GLN A 618 -20.56 -7.05 2.71
N VAL A 619 -20.95 -6.94 1.43
CA VAL A 619 -22.36 -6.62 1.07
C VAL A 619 -23.25 -7.80 1.41
N THR A 620 -22.82 -9.02 1.08
CA THR A 620 -23.56 -10.23 1.44
C THR A 620 -23.62 -10.35 2.95
N ALA A 621 -22.52 -10.13 3.67
CA ALA A 621 -22.48 -10.16 5.13
C ALA A 621 -23.42 -9.11 5.75
N ALA A 622 -23.41 -7.87 5.27
CA ALA A 622 -24.32 -6.83 5.76
C ALA A 622 -25.78 -7.22 5.52
N LYS A 623 -26.11 -7.75 4.34
CA LYS A 623 -27.47 -8.27 4.05
C LYS A 623 -27.86 -9.45 4.94
N THR A 624 -26.93 -10.36 5.20
CA THR A 624 -27.15 -11.49 6.10
C THR A 624 -27.41 -11.00 7.52
N ILE A 625 -26.62 -10.04 8.02
CA ILE A 625 -26.83 -9.41 9.33
C ILE A 625 -28.21 -8.74 9.35
N ILE A 626 -28.56 -7.93 8.35
CA ILE A 626 -29.89 -7.28 8.23
C ILE A 626 -31.03 -8.31 8.22
N SER A 627 -30.84 -9.47 7.61
CA SER A 627 -31.85 -10.53 7.59
C SER A 627 -31.99 -11.30 8.91
N GLN A 628 -31.03 -11.18 9.82
CA GLN A 628 -30.99 -11.90 11.09
C GLN A 628 -31.39 -11.04 12.29
N ILE A 629 -31.40 -9.71 12.12
CA ILE A 629 -31.76 -8.77 13.19
C ILE A 629 -33.28 -8.60 13.28
N GLU A 630 -33.80 -8.62 14.50
CA GLU A 630 -35.19 -8.34 14.84
C GLU A 630 -35.47 -6.84 14.82
N ASP A 631 -36.72 -6.43 15.00
CA ASP A 631 -37.05 -5.00 15.07
C ASP A 631 -36.46 -4.40 16.36
N TYR A 632 -35.92 -3.19 16.25
CA TYR A 632 -35.21 -2.48 17.33
C TYR A 632 -33.88 -3.09 17.76
N ASP A 633 -33.41 -4.14 17.09
CA ASP A 633 -32.05 -4.63 17.28
C ASP A 633 -31.02 -3.56 16.93
N VAL A 634 -29.96 -3.57 17.73
CA VAL A 634 -28.83 -2.67 17.61
C VAL A 634 -27.64 -3.43 17.04
N VAL A 635 -27.22 -3.04 15.84
CA VAL A 635 -25.96 -3.50 15.25
C VAL A 635 -24.88 -2.49 15.57
N ALA A 636 -24.12 -2.76 16.63
CA ALA A 636 -22.89 -2.02 16.88
C ALA A 636 -21.76 -2.62 16.03
N VAL A 637 -21.34 -1.90 14.98
CA VAL A 637 -20.11 -2.25 14.26
C VAL A 637 -18.96 -1.82 15.15
N LEU A 638 -18.56 -2.72 16.05
CA LEU A 638 -17.44 -2.46 16.94
C LEU A 638 -16.18 -2.25 16.10
N PRO A 639 -15.42 -1.19 16.38
CA PRO A 639 -14.15 -0.99 15.74
C PRO A 639 -13.22 -2.08 16.28
N ALA A 640 -13.07 -3.18 15.55
CA ALA A 640 -11.71 -3.69 15.41
C ALA A 640 -10.92 -2.45 14.96
N ALA A 641 -9.95 -2.00 15.76
CA ALA A 641 -9.35 -0.66 15.69
C ALA A 641 -8.79 -0.21 14.31
N PHE A 642 -8.96 -1.04 13.29
CA PHE A 642 -8.32 -1.09 11.99
C PHE A 642 -9.32 -0.93 10.82
N TYR A 643 -10.65 -1.02 11.05
CA TYR A 643 -11.70 -0.76 10.04
C TYR A 643 -12.68 0.34 10.47
N THR A 644 -12.10 1.44 10.93
CA THR A 644 -12.70 2.40 11.86
C THR A 644 -14.03 3.04 11.44
N PRO A 645 -14.51 2.97 10.18
CA PRO A 645 -15.97 3.01 9.97
C PRO A 645 -16.56 2.27 8.73
N GLY A 646 -15.75 1.55 7.95
CA GLY A 646 -16.16 1.26 6.56
C GLY A 646 -17.21 0.15 6.36
N PHE A 647 -17.47 -0.70 7.35
CA PHE A 647 -18.49 -1.75 7.18
C PHE A 647 -19.93 -1.20 7.26
N GLY A 648 -20.14 -0.11 8.01
CA GLY A 648 -21.43 0.60 8.09
C GLY A 648 -21.96 1.02 6.71
N TYR A 649 -21.06 1.42 5.81
CA TYR A 649 -21.37 1.78 4.42
C TYR A 649 -22.21 0.73 3.67
N TYR A 650 -22.08 -0.56 4.00
CA TYR A 650 -22.81 -1.64 3.33
C TYR A 650 -24.24 -1.86 3.84
N PHE A 651 -24.64 -1.22 4.95
CA PHE A 651 -25.99 -1.31 5.48
C PHE A 651 -26.97 -0.34 4.81
N HIS A 652 -26.48 0.70 4.14
CA HIS A 652 -27.33 1.72 3.52
C HIS A 652 -27.63 1.42 2.05
N ASP A 653 -28.82 1.85 1.63
CA ASP A 653 -29.21 1.81 0.23
C ASP A 653 -28.48 2.91 -0.57
N ARG A 654 -28.42 2.75 -1.90
CA ARG A 654 -27.54 3.51 -2.80
C ARG A 654 -27.63 5.03 -2.64
N ALA A 655 -28.84 5.56 -2.47
CA ALA A 655 -29.07 7.00 -2.34
C ALA A 655 -28.61 7.56 -0.98
N GLU A 656 -28.56 6.71 0.04
CA GLU A 656 -28.34 7.10 1.43
C GLU A 656 -26.87 6.99 1.86
N ARG A 657 -26.07 6.13 1.18
CA ARG A 657 -24.65 5.90 1.51
C ARG A 657 -23.79 7.17 1.61
N TYR A 658 -24.16 8.26 0.93
CA TYR A 658 -23.42 9.52 0.96
C TYR A 658 -23.81 10.45 2.10
N VAL A 659 -25.10 10.48 2.45
CA VAL A 659 -25.66 11.41 3.44
C VAL A 659 -25.25 11.02 4.86
N HIS A 660 -25.00 9.73 5.06
CA HIS A 660 -24.86 9.07 6.37
C HIS A 660 -23.41 8.77 6.76
N SER A 661 -22.43 9.24 5.99
CA SER A 661 -21.00 9.07 6.31
C SER A 661 -20.45 10.10 7.33
N GLY A 662 -21.33 10.69 8.14
CA GLY A 662 -20.96 11.64 9.20
C GLY A 662 -20.30 10.95 10.40
N PRO A 663 -19.44 11.66 11.16
CA PRO A 663 -18.80 11.05 12.31
C PRO A 663 -19.76 10.93 13.50
N LEU A 664 -20.17 9.70 13.85
CA LEU A 664 -20.89 9.33 15.09
C LEU A 664 -22.41 9.54 15.08
N THR A 665 -23.13 8.95 14.11
CA THR A 665 -24.59 8.89 14.13
C THR A 665 -25.07 7.46 14.31
N TRP A 666 -26.07 7.28 15.18
CA TRP A 666 -26.95 6.11 15.15
C TRP A 666 -27.84 6.26 13.93
N GLU A 667 -27.92 5.20 13.13
CA GLU A 667 -28.63 5.27 11.85
C GLU A 667 -29.68 4.19 11.78
N TYR A 668 -30.90 4.60 11.46
CA TYR A 668 -32.01 3.70 11.25
C TYR A 668 -31.88 3.10 9.85
N VAL A 669 -31.67 1.78 9.80
CA VAL A 669 -31.62 1.03 8.56
C VAL A 669 -32.97 0.37 8.35
N PRO A 670 -33.70 0.71 7.28
CA PRO A 670 -35.01 0.13 6.99
C PRO A 670 -34.89 -1.35 6.65
N LYS A 671 -35.81 -2.17 7.16
CA LYS A 671 -35.89 -3.61 6.87
C LYS A 671 -36.84 -3.89 5.69
N PRO A 672 -36.60 -4.95 4.89
CA PRO A 672 -37.47 -5.30 3.75
C PRO A 672 -38.93 -5.59 4.12
N GLU A 673 -39.18 -6.08 5.34
CA GLU A 673 -40.51 -6.53 5.81
C GLU A 673 -41.31 -5.42 6.51
N GLY A 674 -40.78 -4.19 6.56
CA GLY A 674 -41.25 -3.13 7.47
C GLY A 674 -40.48 -3.19 8.79
N GLY A 675 -40.27 -2.03 9.42
CA GLY A 675 -39.45 -1.89 10.63
C GLY A 675 -38.08 -1.25 10.40
N HIS A 676 -37.37 -0.96 11.49
CA HIS A 676 -36.07 -0.32 11.48
C HIS A 676 -35.10 -1.03 12.45
N ALA A 677 -33.87 -1.23 12.00
CA ALA A 677 -32.74 -1.57 12.86
C ALA A 677 -31.90 -0.32 13.14
N GLN A 678 -31.24 -0.26 14.28
CA GLN A 678 -30.29 0.82 14.57
C GLN A 678 -28.86 0.31 14.34
N VAL A 679 -28.16 0.91 13.39
CA VAL A 679 -26.75 0.61 13.14
C VAL A 679 -25.89 1.73 13.72
N PHE A 680 -24.89 1.36 14.53
CA PHE A 680 -23.93 2.30 15.09
C PHE A 680 -22.57 2.16 14.40
N GLY A 681 -22.12 3.24 13.77
CA GLY A 681 -20.79 3.36 13.15
C GLY A 681 -19.89 4.34 13.91
N PRO A 682 -18.97 3.88 14.79
CA PRO A 682 -18.10 4.78 15.54
C PRO A 682 -16.98 5.35 14.68
N MET A 683 -17.21 6.49 14.04
CA MET A 683 -16.24 7.09 13.11
C MET A 683 -15.07 7.84 13.76
N ARG A 684 -15.13 8.27 15.03
CA ARG A 684 -14.15 9.29 15.47
C ARG A 684 -13.56 9.26 16.88
N ASN A 685 -14.04 8.49 17.85
CA ASN A 685 -13.43 8.52 19.18
C ASN A 685 -13.52 7.15 19.86
N PHE A 686 -12.35 6.62 20.26
CA PHE A 686 -12.21 5.48 21.18
C PHE A 686 -12.70 5.80 22.62
N GLY A 687 -13.36 6.94 22.82
CA GLY A 687 -14.10 7.25 24.03
C GLY A 687 -15.59 7.18 23.73
N LEU A 688 -16.15 5.98 23.74
CA LEU A 688 -17.56 5.82 24.08
C LEU A 688 -17.67 6.15 25.58
N PRO A 689 -18.36 7.22 25.99
CA PRO A 689 -18.89 7.23 27.34
C PRO A 689 -19.99 6.16 27.32
N LEU A 690 -19.71 4.98 27.87
CA LEU A 690 -20.72 3.92 28.05
C LEU A 690 -21.97 4.45 28.77
N GLU A 691 -21.83 5.54 29.54
CA GLU A 691 -22.92 6.30 30.16
C GLU A 691 -23.93 6.87 29.16
N SER A 692 -23.55 7.20 27.90
CA SER A 692 -24.51 7.67 26.89
C SER A 692 -25.30 6.52 26.24
N LEU A 693 -24.77 5.29 26.26
CA LEU A 693 -25.52 4.08 25.85
C LEU A 693 -26.58 3.74 26.92
N ALA A 694 -26.24 3.88 28.19
CA ALA A 694 -27.18 3.65 29.30
C ALA A 694 -28.32 4.69 29.35
N GLY A 695 -28.12 5.90 28.83
CA GLY A 695 -29.14 6.96 28.82
C GLY A 695 -30.04 7.01 27.56
N HIS A 696 -29.78 6.18 26.55
CA HIS A 696 -30.62 6.10 25.33
C HIS A 696 -31.30 4.74 25.15
N VAL A 697 -30.86 3.72 25.90
CA VAL A 697 -31.62 2.48 26.08
C VAL A 697 -32.53 2.65 27.30
N ASP A 698 -33.46 3.62 27.22
CA ASP A 698 -34.62 3.62 28.11
C ASP A 698 -35.62 2.65 27.45
N MET A 699 -35.81 1.49 28.07
CA MET A 699 -36.69 0.43 27.58
C MET A 699 -38.13 0.95 27.42
N GLN A 700 -38.59 1.00 26.17
CA GLN A 700 -39.98 0.72 25.80
C GLN A 700 -40.01 -0.37 24.75
#